data_AF-A0A3E4E4U4-F1
#
_entry.id   AF-A0A3E4E4U4-F1
#
_cell.length_a   1.000
_cell.length_b   1.000
_cell.length_c   1.000
_cell.angle_alpha   90.00
_cell.angle_beta   90.00
_cell.angle_gamma   90.00
#
_symmetry.space_group_name_H-M   'P 1'
#
loop_
_entity.id
_entity.type
_entity.pdbx_description
1 polymer ?
#
loop_
_entity_poly.entity_id
_entity_poly.type
_entity_poly.pdbx_seq_one_letter_code
_entity_poly.pdbx_strand_id
1 'polypeptide(L)'
;MWHTAEIVKIFKKITNGYGYEVYQDKKKCVALCNDLLADYSAEKNIMQMLFQAGLGEAMRDVPFKSKSELKMGLSNIDKFLIAQAIESSVRDEVLDVIKQTFALNGAGLEAKSAYQPVISRTFNDIHFKLLLPVIKEFSDRVDASFKFIYKDNQEEIDTVLEKCIITDRFGKEHSSHMDYALLSNGKTKEVTISVPVESRKIYVADAGVEFVFLCSNNKKISVFYHTDSSRKSMLKKVEVCQMTSVEHSRMIDIVNLILKTVDDEQKSEKTTDTDTNNGENEETQTFESYTAYTSSDISEYSDALHKEIFYLKQGKGKKYKIVNGNRLNVSDKGIFTYSFEMETELHLPDDAPVVVETFDGLRAVGSVLACEDFEMILLLDRDLNDKVNAAHLMVEPWKLLEALDKRMTSLNPNVHKLAIRIMRDGPGLATNDDIRNVPMGQPAVSEKIESDDIVTVWGPPGTGKTYTMAKIVNKYIAQNKSVLIVSHSNVSVDGVIKQVVKMLDSSLQSYLENGKILRFGYVRDEELSQNPYATSFNYTLSKCETFARQLDILNAKRDELRAKNRMKSEEYTEIEKKIKAVRAEIRREERNYVQSALVIGTTISRATVDPMFDERQFDLVMFDEVSMAYVPQVIAAAALAREKFMCVGDFKQLAPISQNQAARILQVDIFSYLRIVDEKGNMFWHPWLVMLNEQRRMAPAISEFPSKFIYKGLLKDNSVVLTGQNKKKNDVVINKQPLAKDALNLVDMAGTYCAADKNTDGSRFNILSAVISFSTAVNAQNNNIDDVGIITPYAAQVRLIRAMLRDYYAKDIPSIRCATVHQFQGSESDVIVFDAVESYPKGAVGYLMGKEPNQVTRLINVAITRGKGKVIVVANARFWENIFKGRNHVFYRLLQHIKNKNHQVVEYQDKTLQPYVESINPGKVVDIFVDEQDAIAKFEQDMLKAKWKVVISLPSGALRETENQVFKLIDDADSRGVDILMKSNDYASLPQHWKNYCRGTENATFPLIIIDDEVAWYGLPTANWKFDVDKTTSLKTVVYMMVRFKCKNTVEMLKALTDIETVAIGVNTKKLLKKDNNMVTHPMASSSGVVVPDDGKSAYGLAGFVEEKEFCPACKSHMVLTKNARGTAYLKCSNKACKETKYLTVDLMNWYISSHNVGCPKHDGGELKGRLGKYGPYVTCTCGHTLKPHDI
;
A
#
# COMPACT_ATOMS: atom_id res chain seq x y z
N MET A 1 -1.70 -34.70 -11.39
CA MET A 1 -2.18 -34.53 -12.77
C MET A 1 -2.92 -35.80 -13.13
N TRP A 2 -4.20 -35.72 -13.49
CA TRP A 2 -4.96 -36.88 -13.98
C TRP A 2 -4.53 -37.17 -15.42
N HIS A 3 -3.97 -38.35 -15.66
CA HIS A 3 -3.53 -38.75 -17.01
C HIS A 3 -4.73 -39.27 -17.82
N THR A 4 -5.59 -38.35 -18.27
CA THR A 4 -6.88 -38.61 -18.94
C THR A 4 -6.74 -39.58 -20.11
N ALA A 5 -5.71 -39.45 -20.94
CA ALA A 5 -5.51 -40.29 -22.12
C ALA A 5 -5.14 -41.75 -21.77
N GLU A 6 -4.31 -41.94 -20.75
CA GLU A 6 -3.88 -43.24 -20.24
C GLU A 6 -5.06 -43.98 -19.59
N ILE A 7 -5.84 -43.28 -18.77
CA ILE A 7 -7.02 -43.84 -18.08
C ILE A 7 -8.11 -44.24 -19.08
N VAL A 8 -8.36 -43.44 -20.13
CA VAL A 8 -9.26 -43.81 -21.24
C VAL A 8 -8.79 -45.10 -21.94
N LYS A 9 -7.49 -45.24 -22.22
CA LYS A 9 -6.93 -46.46 -22.81
C LYS A 9 -7.12 -47.68 -21.90
N ILE A 10 -7.01 -47.51 -20.59
CA ILE A 10 -7.21 -48.58 -19.61
C ILE A 10 -8.66 -49.03 -19.55
N PHE A 11 -9.61 -48.10 -19.42
CA PHE A 11 -11.03 -48.45 -19.46
C PHE A 11 -11.39 -49.14 -20.79
N LYS A 12 -10.87 -48.67 -21.94
CA LYS A 12 -11.04 -49.35 -23.23
C LYS A 12 -10.45 -50.76 -23.23
N LYS A 13 -9.27 -50.97 -22.64
CA LYS A 13 -8.63 -52.28 -22.55
C LYS A 13 -9.37 -53.25 -21.63
N ILE A 14 -9.87 -52.77 -20.49
CA ILE A 14 -10.77 -53.52 -19.57
C ILE A 14 -12.04 -53.93 -20.33
N THR A 15 -12.68 -52.97 -20.98
CA THR A 15 -13.92 -53.18 -21.73
C THR A 15 -13.73 -54.19 -22.87
N ASN A 16 -12.66 -54.04 -23.66
CA ASN A 16 -12.39 -54.93 -24.80
C ASN A 16 -12.01 -56.35 -24.37
N GLY A 17 -11.36 -56.51 -23.21
CA GLY A 17 -10.93 -57.82 -22.72
C GLY A 17 -11.99 -58.58 -21.91
N TYR A 18 -12.85 -57.86 -21.17
CA TYR A 18 -13.75 -58.45 -20.17
C TYR A 18 -15.22 -58.07 -20.35
N GLY A 19 -15.55 -57.25 -21.34
CA GLY A 19 -16.90 -56.73 -21.57
C GLY A 19 -17.30 -55.64 -20.57
N TYR A 20 -18.42 -54.96 -20.84
CA TYR A 20 -18.91 -53.87 -19.99
C TYR A 20 -19.47 -54.35 -18.63
N GLU A 21 -19.90 -55.61 -18.55
CA GLU A 21 -20.44 -56.21 -17.32
C GLU A 21 -19.39 -56.28 -16.20
N VAL A 22 -18.09 -56.25 -16.54
CA VAL A 22 -17.00 -56.28 -15.57
C VAL A 22 -17.06 -55.12 -14.57
N TYR A 23 -17.60 -53.96 -14.97
CA TYR A 23 -17.74 -52.79 -14.09
C TYR A 23 -18.70 -53.01 -12.93
N GLN A 24 -19.57 -54.02 -13.01
CA GLN A 24 -20.45 -54.39 -11.90
C GLN A 24 -19.78 -55.37 -10.91
N ASP A 25 -18.64 -55.97 -11.28
CA ASP A 25 -17.85 -56.83 -10.39
C ASP A 25 -16.71 -56.04 -9.75
N LYS A 26 -17.03 -55.50 -8.57
CA LYS A 26 -16.11 -54.69 -7.74
C LYS A 26 -14.76 -55.38 -7.49
N LYS A 27 -14.75 -56.69 -7.24
CA LYS A 27 -13.51 -57.44 -6.95
C LYS A 27 -12.65 -57.57 -8.20
N LYS A 28 -13.25 -57.85 -9.35
CA LYS A 28 -12.53 -57.92 -10.63
C LYS A 28 -11.99 -56.57 -11.08
N CYS A 29 -12.74 -55.47 -10.93
CA CYS A 29 -12.26 -54.13 -11.30
C CYS A 29 -11.00 -53.70 -10.52
N VAL A 30 -10.97 -53.94 -9.21
CA VAL A 30 -9.81 -53.62 -8.36
C VAL A 30 -8.62 -54.49 -8.71
N ALA A 31 -8.84 -55.78 -9.01
CA ALA A 31 -7.80 -56.70 -9.46
C ALA A 31 -7.21 -56.30 -10.82
N LEU A 32 -8.05 -55.93 -11.79
CA LEU A 32 -7.62 -55.47 -13.11
C LEU A 32 -6.79 -54.18 -13.07
N CYS A 33 -7.01 -53.33 -12.06
CA CYS A 33 -6.14 -52.17 -11.83
C CYS A 33 -4.71 -52.59 -11.46
N ASN A 34 -4.49 -53.73 -10.79
CA ASN A 34 -3.13 -54.20 -10.50
C ASN A 34 -2.37 -54.62 -11.76
N ASP A 35 -3.07 -55.25 -12.70
CA ASP A 35 -2.47 -55.83 -13.91
C ASP A 35 -2.31 -54.82 -15.05
N LEU A 36 -3.23 -53.85 -15.16
CA LEU A 36 -3.27 -52.90 -16.28
C LEU A 36 -2.56 -51.57 -16.02
N LEU A 37 -2.29 -51.25 -14.75
CA LEU A 37 -1.59 -50.04 -14.30
C LEU A 37 -0.26 -50.36 -13.59
N ALA A 38 0.38 -51.48 -13.93
CA ALA A 38 1.63 -51.91 -13.29
C ALA A 38 2.74 -50.83 -13.36
N ASP A 39 2.78 -50.06 -14.45
CA ASP A 39 3.77 -48.99 -14.69
C ASP A 39 3.34 -47.60 -14.16
N TYR A 40 2.13 -47.47 -13.57
CA TYR A 40 1.50 -46.19 -13.17
C TYR A 40 1.01 -46.23 -11.73
N SER A 41 1.93 -46.04 -10.77
CA SER A 41 1.67 -46.28 -9.34
C SER A 41 0.63 -45.34 -8.71
N ALA A 42 0.50 -44.09 -9.18
CA ALA A 42 -0.43 -43.12 -8.64
C ALA A 42 -1.87 -43.31 -9.15
N GLU A 43 -2.03 -43.48 -10.46
CA GLU A 43 -3.32 -43.70 -11.14
C GLU A 43 -3.93 -45.04 -10.72
N LYS A 44 -3.08 -46.05 -10.52
CA LYS A 44 -3.45 -47.35 -9.94
C LYS A 44 -4.17 -47.19 -8.60
N ASN A 45 -3.56 -46.50 -7.65
CA ASN A 45 -4.12 -46.33 -6.31
C ASN A 45 -5.45 -45.57 -6.35
N ILE A 46 -5.53 -44.52 -7.17
CA ILE A 46 -6.74 -43.71 -7.33
C ILE A 46 -7.89 -44.52 -7.93
N MET A 47 -7.63 -45.24 -9.03
CA MET A 47 -8.65 -46.08 -9.67
C MET A 47 -9.10 -47.23 -8.76
N GLN A 48 -8.18 -47.83 -8.00
CA GLN A 48 -8.51 -48.84 -7.00
C GLN A 48 -9.41 -48.28 -5.90
N MET A 49 -9.08 -47.10 -5.37
CA MET A 49 -9.92 -46.42 -4.37
C MET A 49 -11.31 -46.14 -4.91
N LEU A 50 -11.44 -45.65 -6.14
CA LEU A 50 -12.73 -45.33 -6.74
C LEU A 50 -13.59 -46.59 -7.01
N PHE A 51 -13.00 -47.65 -7.54
CA PHE A 51 -13.72 -48.93 -7.70
C PHE A 51 -14.06 -49.56 -6.34
N GLN A 52 -13.19 -49.45 -5.34
CA GLN A 52 -13.49 -49.84 -3.96
C GLN A 52 -14.60 -48.99 -3.32
N ALA A 53 -14.73 -47.72 -3.69
CA ALA A 53 -15.78 -46.83 -3.22
C ALA A 53 -17.13 -47.05 -3.93
N GLY A 54 -17.16 -47.81 -5.03
CA GLY A 54 -18.41 -48.14 -5.74
C GLY A 54 -18.60 -47.44 -7.07
N LEU A 55 -17.54 -46.90 -7.69
CA LEU A 55 -17.62 -46.24 -9.01
C LEU A 55 -18.31 -47.12 -10.07
N GLY A 56 -18.04 -48.43 -10.06
CA GLY A 56 -18.67 -49.39 -10.97
C GLY A 56 -20.19 -49.46 -10.85
N GLU A 57 -20.75 -49.25 -9.65
CA GLU A 57 -22.19 -49.21 -9.43
C GLU A 57 -22.84 -47.93 -9.99
N ALA A 58 -22.10 -46.81 -9.99
CA ALA A 58 -22.52 -45.57 -10.64
C ALA A 58 -22.48 -45.67 -12.18
N MET A 59 -21.83 -46.69 -12.73
CA MET A 59 -21.69 -46.96 -14.16
C MET A 59 -22.64 -48.05 -14.68
N ARG A 60 -23.75 -48.32 -13.98
CA ARG A 60 -24.66 -49.47 -14.20
C ARG A 60 -25.21 -49.62 -15.64
N ASP A 61 -25.30 -48.53 -16.40
CA ASP A 61 -25.88 -48.48 -17.75
C ASP A 61 -24.84 -48.28 -18.86
N VAL A 62 -23.58 -48.59 -18.57
CA VAL A 62 -22.48 -48.54 -19.53
C VAL A 62 -22.48 -49.81 -20.41
N PRO A 63 -22.36 -49.69 -21.74
CA PRO A 63 -22.14 -48.45 -22.49
C PRO A 63 -23.46 -47.71 -22.70
N PHE A 64 -23.39 -46.38 -22.60
CA PHE A 64 -24.57 -45.54 -22.73
C PHE A 64 -25.09 -45.56 -24.17
N LYS A 65 -26.31 -46.07 -24.36
CA LYS A 65 -26.91 -46.33 -25.68
C LYS A 65 -27.59 -45.11 -26.28
N SER A 66 -27.90 -44.10 -25.47
CA SER A 66 -28.53 -42.85 -25.90
C SER A 66 -27.90 -41.61 -25.27
N LYS A 67 -28.13 -40.43 -25.87
CA LYS A 67 -27.74 -39.14 -25.26
C LYS A 67 -28.41 -38.92 -23.90
N SER A 68 -29.62 -39.45 -23.71
CA SER A 68 -30.34 -39.38 -22.44
C SER A 68 -29.65 -40.23 -21.36
N GLU A 69 -29.28 -41.47 -21.70
CA GLU A 69 -28.54 -42.37 -20.82
C GLU A 69 -27.15 -41.83 -20.48
N LEU A 70 -26.44 -41.24 -21.44
CA LEU A 70 -25.13 -40.61 -21.20
C LEU A 70 -25.27 -39.43 -20.23
N LYS A 71 -26.27 -38.55 -20.42
CA LYS A 71 -26.51 -37.41 -19.53
C LYS A 71 -26.88 -37.85 -18.12
N MET A 72 -27.74 -38.86 -18.01
CA MET A 72 -28.19 -39.40 -16.72
C MET A 72 -27.06 -40.16 -16.00
N GLY A 73 -26.28 -40.95 -16.74
CA GLY A 73 -25.10 -41.66 -16.25
C GLY A 73 -24.01 -40.72 -15.74
N LEU A 74 -23.65 -39.69 -16.52
CA LEU A 74 -22.69 -38.67 -16.09
C LEU A 74 -23.17 -37.92 -14.84
N SER A 75 -24.47 -37.63 -14.74
CA SER A 75 -25.04 -37.01 -13.52
C SER A 75 -24.96 -37.93 -12.30
N ASN A 76 -25.19 -39.23 -12.46
CA ASN A 76 -25.06 -40.21 -11.37
C ASN A 76 -23.61 -40.35 -10.89
N ILE A 77 -22.66 -40.31 -11.82
CA ILE A 77 -21.24 -40.36 -11.51
C ILE A 77 -20.78 -39.07 -10.84
N ASP A 78 -21.23 -37.90 -11.29
CA ASP A 78 -20.93 -36.62 -10.62
C ASP A 78 -21.46 -36.61 -9.17
N LYS A 79 -22.70 -37.07 -8.95
CA LYS A 79 -23.26 -37.24 -7.60
C LYS A 79 -22.43 -38.18 -6.73
N PHE A 80 -21.95 -39.29 -7.30
CA PHE A 80 -21.06 -40.22 -6.61
C PHE A 80 -19.73 -39.54 -6.21
N LEU A 81 -19.11 -38.80 -7.13
CA LEU A 81 -17.84 -38.10 -6.87
C LEU A 81 -18.02 -36.96 -5.84
N ILE A 82 -19.15 -36.26 -5.85
CA ILE A 82 -19.53 -35.28 -4.81
C ILE A 82 -19.66 -35.96 -3.45
N ALA A 83 -20.29 -37.14 -3.37
CA ALA A 83 -20.44 -37.89 -2.13
C ALA A 83 -19.09 -38.37 -1.56
N GLN A 84 -18.06 -38.52 -2.40
CA GLN A 84 -16.68 -38.82 -1.99
C GLN A 84 -15.83 -37.58 -1.69
N ALA A 85 -16.44 -36.38 -1.67
CA ALA A 85 -15.77 -35.09 -1.41
C ALA A 85 -14.61 -34.75 -2.37
N ILE A 86 -14.71 -35.16 -3.64
CA ILE A 86 -13.68 -34.89 -4.66
C ILE A 86 -13.82 -33.44 -5.19
N GLU A 87 -12.69 -32.73 -5.31
CA GLU A 87 -12.59 -31.34 -5.82
C GLU A 87 -13.16 -31.20 -7.24
N SER A 88 -13.75 -30.03 -7.55
CA SER A 88 -14.48 -29.80 -8.80
C SER A 88 -13.63 -29.99 -10.06
N SER A 89 -12.38 -29.54 -10.05
CA SER A 89 -11.45 -29.69 -11.19
C SER A 89 -11.19 -31.16 -11.54
N VAL A 90 -11.06 -32.02 -10.53
CA VAL A 90 -10.83 -33.46 -10.71
C VAL A 90 -12.12 -34.18 -11.12
N ARG A 91 -13.29 -33.73 -10.63
CA ARG A 91 -14.58 -34.29 -11.06
C ARG A 91 -14.81 -34.07 -12.56
N ASP A 92 -14.52 -32.88 -13.07
CA ASP A 92 -14.66 -32.56 -14.49
C ASP A 92 -13.76 -33.45 -15.36
N GLU A 93 -12.53 -33.72 -14.91
CA GLU A 93 -11.59 -34.63 -15.59
C GLU A 93 -12.11 -36.09 -15.61
N VAL A 94 -12.66 -36.59 -14.49
CA VAL A 94 -13.25 -37.95 -14.41
C VAL A 94 -14.48 -38.07 -15.32
N LEU A 95 -15.35 -37.07 -15.33
CA LEU A 95 -16.55 -37.05 -16.16
C LEU A 95 -16.19 -37.04 -17.65
N ASP A 96 -15.15 -36.31 -18.03
CA ASP A 96 -14.65 -36.30 -19.41
C ASP A 96 -14.07 -37.67 -19.82
N VAL A 97 -13.28 -38.33 -18.95
CA VAL A 97 -12.79 -39.71 -19.20
C VAL A 97 -13.94 -40.70 -19.46
N ILE A 98 -14.98 -40.67 -18.62
CA ILE A 98 -16.12 -41.58 -18.74
C ILE A 98 -16.91 -41.28 -20.01
N LYS A 99 -17.13 -40.01 -20.31
CA LYS A 99 -17.79 -39.56 -21.55
C LYS A 99 -17.04 -40.04 -22.80
N GLN A 100 -15.71 -39.93 -22.80
CA GLN A 100 -14.87 -40.37 -23.91
C GLN A 100 -14.78 -41.89 -24.06
N THR A 101 -14.99 -42.64 -22.98
CA THR A 101 -14.81 -44.10 -22.99
C THR A 101 -16.09 -44.87 -23.26
N PHE A 102 -17.23 -44.40 -22.73
CA PHE A 102 -18.46 -45.20 -22.64
C PHE A 102 -19.64 -44.65 -23.44
N ALA A 103 -19.46 -43.55 -24.18
CA ALA A 103 -20.39 -43.18 -25.23
C ALA A 103 -20.29 -44.20 -26.37
N LEU A 104 -21.38 -44.91 -26.68
CA LEU A 104 -21.41 -45.85 -27.82
C LEU A 104 -21.02 -45.13 -29.12
N ASN A 105 -20.13 -45.78 -29.89
CA ASN A 105 -19.61 -45.37 -31.21
C ASN A 105 -20.69 -45.35 -32.33
N GLY A 106 -21.92 -44.92 -32.01
CA GLY A 106 -23.05 -44.79 -32.93
C GLY A 106 -23.72 -43.42 -32.90
N ALA A 107 -23.20 -42.46 -32.13
CA ALA A 107 -23.69 -41.08 -32.10
C ALA A 107 -22.59 -40.07 -32.43
N GLY A 108 -21.96 -40.22 -33.61
CA GLY A 108 -21.35 -39.06 -34.29
C GLY A 108 -20.01 -39.19 -35.02
N LEU A 109 -19.68 -40.34 -35.62
CA LEU A 109 -18.65 -40.51 -36.68
C LEU A 109 -19.09 -41.77 -37.46
N GLU A 110 -19.47 -41.82 -38.74
CA GLU A 110 -19.57 -40.88 -39.84
C GLU A 110 -20.91 -41.15 -40.56
N ALA A 111 -21.75 -40.12 -40.74
CA ALA A 111 -22.66 -40.05 -41.88
C ALA A 111 -22.12 -38.96 -42.80
N LYS A 112 -21.11 -39.31 -43.59
CA LYS A 112 -20.75 -38.55 -44.78
C LYS A 112 -21.85 -38.74 -45.83
N SER A 113 -22.77 -37.79 -45.90
CA SER A 113 -23.22 -37.11 -47.13
C SER A 113 -24.31 -36.12 -46.73
N ALA A 114 -24.25 -34.82 -46.97
CA ALA A 114 -23.38 -33.98 -47.79
C ALA A 114 -23.01 -32.75 -46.92
N TYR A 115 -21.81 -32.20 -46.98
CA TYR A 115 -21.33 -31.38 -48.09
C TYR A 115 -19.80 -31.49 -48.12
N GLN A 116 -19.22 -31.82 -49.27
CA GLN A 116 -17.80 -31.54 -49.47
C GLN A 116 -17.61 -30.02 -49.37
N PRO A 117 -16.59 -29.53 -48.62
CA PRO A 117 -16.23 -28.12 -48.67
C PRO A 117 -15.97 -27.75 -50.12
N VAL A 118 -16.67 -26.75 -50.65
CA VAL A 118 -16.28 -26.19 -51.94
C VAL A 118 -15.03 -25.36 -51.67
N ILE A 119 -13.88 -25.87 -52.11
CA ILE A 119 -12.58 -25.21 -51.94
C ILE A 119 -12.25 -24.44 -53.21
N SER A 120 -12.26 -23.11 -53.13
CA SER A 120 -11.87 -22.22 -54.22
C SER A 120 -10.56 -21.51 -53.88
N ARG A 121 -9.75 -21.19 -54.89
CA ARG A 121 -8.58 -20.31 -54.74
C ARG A 121 -8.91 -18.84 -54.98
N THR A 122 -10.18 -18.55 -55.23
CA THR A 122 -10.70 -17.21 -55.53
C THR A 122 -11.94 -16.96 -54.69
N PHE A 123 -12.37 -15.71 -54.64
CA PHE A 123 -13.64 -15.36 -54.01
C PHE A 123 -14.85 -15.63 -54.91
N ASN A 124 -14.68 -16.16 -56.14
CA ASN A 124 -15.73 -16.18 -57.18
C ASN A 124 -17.02 -16.88 -56.73
N ASP A 125 -16.90 -17.89 -55.87
CA ASP A 125 -18.00 -18.79 -55.49
C ASP A 125 -18.74 -18.37 -54.20
N ILE A 126 -18.40 -17.20 -53.63
CA ILE A 126 -19.04 -16.63 -52.44
C ILE A 126 -19.55 -15.21 -52.69
N HIS A 127 -20.50 -14.75 -51.88
CA HIS A 127 -21.21 -13.47 -52.03
C HIS A 127 -20.39 -12.23 -51.63
N PHE A 128 -19.16 -12.41 -51.14
CA PHE A 128 -18.25 -11.32 -50.80
C PHE A 128 -16.82 -11.58 -51.27
N LYS A 129 -15.98 -10.55 -51.25
CA LYS A 129 -14.53 -10.63 -51.39
C LYS A 129 -13.85 -9.85 -50.27
N LEU A 130 -12.68 -10.32 -49.86
CA LEU A 130 -11.81 -9.60 -48.93
C LEU A 130 -10.64 -9.00 -49.71
N LEU A 131 -10.31 -7.74 -49.43
CA LEU A 131 -8.99 -7.22 -49.78
C LEU A 131 -7.93 -7.79 -48.84
N LEU A 132 -6.68 -7.82 -49.30
CA LEU A 132 -5.57 -8.44 -48.57
C LEU A 132 -5.50 -7.91 -47.13
N PRO A 133 -5.47 -8.81 -46.12
CA PRO A 133 -5.42 -8.41 -44.73
C PRO A 133 -4.05 -7.83 -44.38
N VAL A 134 -4.06 -6.76 -43.59
CA VAL A 134 -2.88 -6.12 -43.00
C VAL A 134 -2.75 -6.60 -41.56
N ILE A 135 -1.60 -7.18 -41.22
CA ILE A 135 -1.31 -7.69 -39.87
C ILE A 135 -0.38 -6.72 -39.15
N LYS A 136 -0.80 -6.21 -37.98
CA LYS A 136 -0.01 -5.31 -37.11
C LYS A 136 0.26 -5.97 -35.76
N GLU A 137 1.51 -5.93 -35.32
CA GLU A 137 1.93 -6.50 -34.02
C GLU A 137 2.02 -5.40 -32.96
N PHE A 138 1.42 -5.65 -31.78
CA PHE A 138 1.56 -4.85 -30.56
C PHE A 138 2.21 -5.69 -29.46
N SER A 139 2.53 -5.08 -28.31
CA SER A 139 3.21 -5.78 -27.21
C SER A 139 2.37 -6.89 -26.56
N ASP A 140 1.05 -6.77 -26.65
CA ASP A 140 0.05 -7.56 -25.95
C ASP A 140 -0.99 -8.21 -26.90
N ARG A 141 -1.01 -7.85 -28.19
CA ARG A 141 -1.94 -8.40 -29.19
C ARG A 141 -1.40 -8.30 -30.62
N VAL A 142 -2.03 -9.02 -31.54
CA VAL A 142 -1.84 -8.92 -32.99
C VAL A 142 -3.17 -8.55 -33.64
N ASP A 143 -3.21 -7.42 -34.33
CA ASP A 143 -4.41 -6.94 -35.02
C ASP A 143 -4.36 -7.38 -36.49
N ALA A 144 -5.45 -7.97 -36.98
CA ALA A 144 -5.64 -8.32 -38.38
C ALA A 144 -6.77 -7.46 -38.98
N SER A 145 -6.42 -6.55 -39.89
CA SER A 145 -7.37 -5.64 -40.53
C SER A 145 -7.60 -6.02 -41.99
N PHE A 146 -8.85 -6.05 -42.45
CA PHE A 146 -9.20 -6.28 -43.85
C PHE A 146 -10.41 -5.45 -44.28
N LYS A 147 -10.56 -5.27 -45.60
CA LYS A 147 -11.73 -4.60 -46.18
C LYS A 147 -12.65 -5.64 -46.82
N PHE A 148 -13.86 -5.74 -46.29
CA PHE A 148 -14.92 -6.64 -46.75
C PHE A 148 -15.77 -5.95 -47.80
N ILE A 149 -15.98 -6.59 -48.96
CA ILE A 149 -16.74 -6.04 -50.09
C ILE A 149 -17.77 -7.07 -50.55
N TYR A 150 -19.05 -6.73 -50.45
CA TYR A 150 -20.15 -7.53 -50.99
C TYR A 150 -20.15 -7.51 -52.53
N LYS A 151 -20.56 -8.59 -53.19
CA LYS A 151 -20.74 -8.62 -54.66
C LYS A 151 -22.18 -8.26 -55.04
N ASP A 152 -22.38 -7.58 -56.16
CA ASP A 152 -23.70 -7.18 -56.69
C ASP A 152 -24.55 -8.36 -57.22
N ASN A 153 -24.75 -9.39 -56.41
CA ASN A 153 -25.64 -10.52 -56.73
C ASN A 153 -26.95 -10.41 -55.93
N GLN A 154 -28.07 -10.74 -56.57
CA GLN A 154 -29.46 -10.47 -56.13
C GLN A 154 -29.95 -11.18 -54.84
N GLU A 155 -29.09 -11.89 -54.08
CA GLU A 155 -29.47 -12.57 -52.84
C GLU A 155 -28.96 -11.80 -51.61
N GLU A 156 -29.87 -11.43 -50.70
CA GLU A 156 -29.52 -10.78 -49.43
C GLU A 156 -29.06 -11.81 -48.39
N ILE A 157 -27.73 -11.97 -48.25
CA ILE A 157 -27.12 -12.89 -47.26
C ILE A 157 -26.38 -12.08 -46.20
N ASP A 158 -26.89 -12.08 -44.96
CA ASP A 158 -26.21 -11.52 -43.79
C ASP A 158 -25.04 -12.39 -43.36
N THR A 159 -23.91 -11.77 -43.05
CA THR A 159 -22.67 -12.46 -42.72
C THR A 159 -22.09 -11.94 -41.42
N VAL A 160 -21.70 -12.87 -40.54
CA VAL A 160 -21.06 -12.57 -39.25
C VAL A 160 -19.63 -13.08 -39.27
N LEU A 161 -18.67 -12.23 -38.93
CA LEU A 161 -17.31 -12.66 -38.60
C LEU A 161 -17.32 -13.28 -37.20
N GLU A 162 -17.01 -14.57 -37.09
CA GLU A 162 -16.98 -15.29 -35.81
C GLU A 162 -15.63 -15.09 -35.10
N LYS A 163 -14.52 -15.30 -35.80
CA LYS A 163 -13.18 -15.28 -35.21
C LYS A 163 -12.07 -15.19 -36.26
N CYS A 164 -10.89 -14.79 -35.78
CA CYS A 164 -9.62 -14.89 -36.49
C CYS A 164 -8.73 -15.91 -35.77
N ILE A 165 -8.03 -16.74 -36.54
CA ILE A 165 -7.04 -17.71 -36.05
C ILE A 165 -5.71 -17.42 -36.75
N ILE A 166 -4.66 -17.21 -35.95
CA ILE A 166 -3.28 -17.08 -36.43
C ILE A 166 -2.52 -18.34 -36.04
N THR A 167 -2.06 -19.09 -37.05
CA THR A 167 -1.16 -20.23 -36.87
C THR A 167 0.27 -19.76 -37.10
N ASP A 168 1.08 -19.72 -36.05
CA ASP A 168 2.46 -19.26 -36.16
C ASP A 168 3.34 -20.25 -36.97
N ARG A 169 4.58 -19.84 -37.29
CA ARG A 169 5.54 -20.68 -38.04
C ARG A 169 5.90 -22.01 -37.34
N PHE A 170 5.55 -22.18 -36.07
CA PHE A 170 5.77 -23.40 -35.29
C PHE A 170 4.51 -24.28 -35.22
N GLY A 171 3.43 -23.89 -35.90
CA GLY A 171 2.15 -24.61 -35.92
C GLY A 171 1.28 -24.37 -34.69
N LYS A 172 1.58 -23.35 -33.86
CA LYS A 172 0.75 -23.00 -32.72
C LYS A 172 -0.38 -22.05 -33.14
N GLU A 173 -1.62 -22.40 -32.79
CA GLU A 173 -2.80 -21.60 -33.09
C GLU A 173 -3.11 -20.60 -31.97
N HIS A 174 -3.49 -19.38 -32.38
CA HIS A 174 -3.90 -18.28 -31.51
C HIS A 174 -5.21 -17.70 -32.05
N SER A 175 -6.27 -17.72 -31.24
CA SER A 175 -7.60 -17.24 -31.65
C SER A 175 -7.96 -15.91 -31.00
N SER A 176 -8.71 -15.07 -31.72
CA SER A 176 -9.30 -13.84 -31.19
C SER A 176 -10.35 -14.11 -30.10
N HIS A 177 -10.42 -13.26 -29.08
CA HIS A 177 -11.48 -13.30 -28.06
C HIS A 177 -12.59 -12.30 -28.41
N MET A 178 -13.79 -12.80 -28.74
CA MET A 178 -15.06 -12.05 -28.79
C MET A 178 -15.12 -10.75 -29.65
N ASP A 179 -14.33 -10.64 -30.72
CA ASP A 179 -14.37 -9.54 -31.68
C ASP A 179 -15.35 -9.80 -32.86
N TYR A 180 -16.63 -10.01 -32.55
CA TYR A 180 -17.62 -10.34 -33.58
C TYR A 180 -18.02 -9.11 -34.40
N ALA A 181 -18.18 -9.27 -35.72
CA ALA A 181 -18.63 -8.18 -36.60
C ALA A 181 -19.78 -8.61 -37.50
N LEU A 182 -20.88 -7.86 -37.49
CA LEU A 182 -21.98 -8.02 -38.46
C LEU A 182 -21.65 -7.23 -39.73
N LEU A 183 -21.77 -7.92 -40.86
CA LEU A 183 -21.44 -7.45 -42.19
C LEU A 183 -22.73 -7.49 -43.02
N SER A 184 -23.53 -6.43 -42.88
CA SER A 184 -24.85 -6.29 -43.52
C SER A 184 -24.75 -6.03 -45.03
N ASN A 185 -25.78 -6.46 -45.75
CA ASN A 185 -25.85 -6.48 -47.21
C ASN A 185 -25.58 -5.09 -47.85
N GLY A 186 -24.95 -5.08 -49.03
CA GLY A 186 -24.77 -3.88 -49.88
C GLY A 186 -23.72 -2.85 -49.42
N LYS A 187 -23.02 -3.07 -48.31
CA LYS A 187 -21.99 -2.14 -47.79
C LYS A 187 -20.58 -2.72 -47.84
N THR A 188 -19.61 -1.86 -48.11
CA THR A 188 -18.19 -2.16 -47.91
C THR A 188 -17.81 -1.76 -46.47
N LYS A 189 -17.13 -2.62 -45.72
CA LYS A 189 -16.77 -2.37 -44.31
C LYS A 189 -15.30 -2.71 -44.05
N GLU A 190 -14.60 -1.83 -43.34
CA GLU A 190 -13.29 -2.16 -42.78
C GLU A 190 -13.48 -2.86 -41.43
N VAL A 191 -12.77 -3.97 -41.25
CA VAL A 191 -12.88 -4.83 -40.07
C VAL A 191 -11.49 -5.02 -39.50
N THR A 192 -11.33 -4.82 -38.19
CA THR A 192 -10.10 -5.14 -37.46
C THR A 192 -10.43 -6.07 -36.31
N ILE A 193 -9.69 -7.17 -36.21
CA ILE A 193 -9.88 -8.22 -35.20
C ILE A 193 -8.56 -8.49 -34.47
N SER A 194 -8.60 -8.64 -33.16
CA SER A 194 -7.42 -8.69 -32.30
C SER A 194 -7.19 -10.09 -31.73
N VAL A 195 -5.95 -10.56 -31.78
CA VAL A 195 -5.52 -11.85 -31.21
C VAL A 195 -4.55 -11.59 -30.04
N PRO A 196 -4.91 -11.91 -28.78
CA PRO A 196 -4.10 -11.56 -27.61
C PRO A 196 -2.85 -12.44 -27.43
N VAL A 197 -1.79 -11.87 -26.85
CA VAL A 197 -0.49 -12.52 -26.58
C VAL A 197 -0.43 -12.99 -25.13
N GLU A 198 -0.83 -14.25 -24.86
CA GLU A 198 -1.08 -14.76 -23.50
C GLU A 198 0.16 -15.17 -22.68
N SER A 199 1.40 -15.04 -23.19
CA SER A 199 2.67 -15.23 -22.41
C SER A 199 3.91 -15.39 -23.31
N ARG A 200 3.74 -15.75 -24.58
CA ARG A 200 4.82 -15.91 -25.57
C ARG A 200 4.47 -15.16 -26.84
N LYS A 201 5.45 -14.46 -27.42
CA LYS A 201 5.30 -13.67 -28.66
C LYS A 201 4.71 -14.53 -29.79
N ILE A 202 3.65 -14.04 -30.43
CA ILE A 202 3.07 -14.62 -31.65
C ILE A 202 3.98 -14.24 -32.81
N TYR A 203 4.44 -15.22 -33.60
CA TYR A 203 5.28 -14.97 -34.77
C TYR A 203 4.41 -14.84 -36.03
N VAL A 204 4.26 -13.63 -36.55
CA VAL A 204 3.38 -13.36 -37.72
C VAL A 204 4.10 -13.46 -39.07
N ALA A 205 5.40 -13.68 -39.10
CA ALA A 205 6.16 -13.94 -40.33
C ALA A 205 6.08 -15.43 -40.67
N ASP A 206 5.73 -15.76 -41.92
CA ASP A 206 5.45 -17.13 -42.38
C ASP A 206 4.31 -17.81 -41.60
N ALA A 207 3.25 -17.05 -41.27
CA ALA A 207 2.10 -17.51 -40.49
C ALA A 207 0.88 -17.79 -41.37
N GLY A 208 0.03 -18.72 -40.93
CA GLY A 208 -1.31 -18.91 -41.47
C GLY A 208 -2.29 -17.96 -40.77
N VAL A 209 -3.19 -17.33 -41.52
CA VAL A 209 -4.27 -16.49 -40.97
C VAL A 209 -5.60 -16.96 -41.53
N GLU A 210 -6.49 -17.41 -40.66
CA GLU A 210 -7.85 -17.86 -41.02
C GLU A 210 -8.90 -16.89 -40.46
N PHE A 211 -9.83 -16.48 -41.31
CA PHE A 211 -11.04 -15.77 -40.91
C PHE A 211 -12.26 -16.67 -41.10
N VAL A 212 -13.07 -16.82 -40.06
CA VAL A 212 -14.26 -17.69 -40.06
C VAL A 212 -15.53 -16.85 -40.07
N PHE A 213 -16.39 -17.09 -41.06
CA PHE A 213 -17.66 -16.39 -41.25
C PHE A 213 -18.85 -17.35 -41.20
N LEU A 214 -19.94 -16.90 -40.56
CA LEU A 214 -21.23 -17.60 -40.50
C LEU A 214 -22.28 -16.78 -41.27
N CYS A 215 -23.02 -17.42 -42.17
CA CYS A 215 -23.90 -16.75 -43.13
C CYS A 215 -25.37 -17.18 -42.95
N SER A 216 -26.31 -16.26 -43.18
CA SER A 216 -27.75 -16.50 -42.99
C SER A 216 -28.34 -17.56 -43.92
N ASN A 217 -27.67 -17.85 -45.04
CA ASN A 217 -28.02 -18.98 -45.93
C ASN A 217 -27.50 -20.35 -45.40
N ASN A 218 -27.21 -20.44 -44.11
CA ASN A 218 -26.77 -21.64 -43.41
C ASN A 218 -25.42 -22.20 -43.92
N LYS A 219 -24.54 -21.31 -44.41
CA LYS A 219 -23.17 -21.63 -44.85
C LYS A 219 -22.11 -21.04 -43.92
N LYS A 220 -21.07 -21.82 -43.68
CA LYS A 220 -19.83 -21.41 -43.02
C LYS A 220 -18.76 -21.20 -44.08
N ILE A 221 -18.11 -20.05 -44.04
CA ILE A 221 -17.04 -19.69 -44.97
C ILE A 221 -15.76 -19.45 -44.18
N SER A 222 -14.70 -20.20 -44.49
CA SER A 222 -13.36 -19.97 -43.94
C SER A 222 -12.43 -19.43 -45.02
N VAL A 223 -11.82 -18.27 -44.80
CA VAL A 223 -10.86 -17.65 -45.72
C VAL A 223 -9.45 -17.74 -45.15
N PHE A 224 -8.56 -18.42 -45.87
CA PHE A 224 -7.20 -18.68 -45.44
C PHE A 224 -6.19 -17.83 -46.20
N TYR A 225 -5.37 -17.11 -45.46
CA TYR A 225 -4.22 -16.36 -45.94
C TYR A 225 -2.92 -16.94 -45.38
N HIS A 226 -1.83 -16.63 -46.05
CA HIS A 226 -0.48 -16.87 -45.57
C HIS A 226 0.33 -15.58 -45.67
N THR A 227 1.01 -15.20 -44.60
CA THR A 227 1.95 -14.08 -44.59
C THR A 227 3.33 -14.56 -45.02
N ASP A 228 4.02 -13.84 -45.89
CA ASP A 228 5.42 -14.13 -46.21
C ASP A 228 6.39 -13.54 -45.17
N SER A 229 7.69 -13.79 -45.34
CA SER A 229 8.76 -13.19 -44.53
C SER A 229 8.77 -11.65 -44.48
N SER A 230 8.14 -10.98 -45.45
CA SER A 230 7.93 -9.53 -45.50
C SER A 230 6.58 -9.08 -44.93
N ARG A 231 5.82 -10.01 -44.34
CA ARG A 231 4.48 -9.84 -43.75
C ARG A 231 3.39 -9.46 -44.75
N LYS A 232 3.60 -9.72 -46.04
CA LYS A 232 2.56 -9.57 -47.05
C LYS A 232 1.68 -10.82 -47.08
N SER A 233 0.37 -10.61 -46.96
CA SER A 233 -0.63 -11.67 -46.99
C SER A 233 -0.92 -12.11 -48.42
N MET A 234 -1.01 -13.42 -48.65
CA MET A 234 -1.45 -14.04 -49.91
C MET A 234 -2.61 -15.00 -49.64
N LEU A 235 -3.68 -14.92 -50.43
CA LEU A 235 -4.81 -15.84 -50.32
C LEU A 235 -4.37 -17.26 -50.68
N LYS A 236 -4.66 -18.22 -49.81
CA LYS A 236 -4.38 -19.65 -50.02
C LYS A 236 -5.59 -20.39 -50.54
N LYS A 237 -6.72 -20.28 -49.85
CA LYS A 237 -7.97 -20.96 -50.17
C LYS A 237 -9.16 -20.28 -49.47
N VAL A 238 -10.33 -20.47 -50.05
CA VAL A 238 -11.63 -20.17 -49.47
C VAL A 238 -12.38 -21.50 -49.39
N GLU A 239 -12.88 -21.85 -48.21
CA GLU A 239 -13.65 -23.09 -47.99
C GLU A 239 -15.08 -22.73 -47.61
N VAL A 240 -16.05 -23.37 -48.27
CA VAL A 240 -17.49 -23.18 -48.00
C VAL A 240 -18.13 -24.49 -47.60
N CYS A 241 -18.72 -24.53 -46.41
CA CYS A 241 -19.38 -25.71 -45.83
C CYS A 241 -20.79 -25.39 -45.36
N GLN A 242 -21.65 -26.40 -45.23
CA GLN A 242 -22.94 -26.24 -44.55
C GLN A 242 -22.71 -26.09 -43.04
N MET A 243 -23.39 -25.15 -42.39
CA MET A 243 -23.31 -24.98 -40.94
C MET A 243 -23.96 -26.14 -40.19
N THR A 244 -23.37 -26.51 -39.05
CA THR A 244 -23.99 -27.43 -38.09
C THR A 244 -25.07 -26.74 -37.26
N SER A 245 -25.94 -27.52 -36.60
CA SER A 245 -26.98 -26.97 -35.70
C SER A 245 -26.40 -26.13 -34.55
N VAL A 246 -25.18 -26.46 -34.09
CA VAL A 246 -24.46 -25.71 -33.05
C VAL A 246 -23.95 -24.38 -33.59
N GLU A 247 -23.38 -24.36 -34.80
CA GLU A 247 -22.92 -23.13 -35.45
C GLU A 247 -24.08 -22.21 -35.83
N HIS A 248 -25.24 -22.77 -36.21
CA HIS A 248 -26.46 -22.01 -36.46
C HIS A 248 -27.00 -21.34 -35.18
N SER A 249 -27.05 -22.08 -34.06
CA SER A 249 -27.40 -21.48 -32.76
C SER A 249 -26.42 -20.38 -32.37
N ARG A 250 -25.13 -20.60 -32.61
CA ARG A 250 -24.06 -19.65 -32.30
C ARG A 250 -24.14 -18.39 -33.18
N MET A 251 -24.51 -18.52 -34.46
CA MET A 251 -24.79 -17.37 -35.32
C MET A 251 -25.97 -16.55 -34.76
N ILE A 252 -27.06 -17.19 -34.33
CA ILE A 252 -28.19 -16.50 -33.70
C ILE A 252 -27.75 -15.78 -32.42
N ASP A 253 -26.95 -16.44 -31.57
CA ASP A 253 -26.44 -15.84 -30.33
C ASP A 253 -25.56 -14.63 -30.60
N ILE A 254 -24.67 -14.71 -31.60
CA ILE A 254 -23.80 -13.60 -32.00
C ILE A 254 -24.63 -12.48 -32.64
N VAL A 255 -25.60 -12.80 -33.50
CA VAL A 255 -26.51 -11.79 -34.09
C VAL A 255 -27.31 -11.09 -32.99
N ASN A 256 -27.81 -11.81 -31.99
CA ASN A 256 -28.50 -11.21 -30.84
C ASN A 256 -27.57 -10.34 -29.99
N LEU A 257 -26.30 -10.74 -29.83
CA LEU A 257 -25.28 -9.95 -29.15
C LEU A 257 -24.95 -8.66 -29.93
N ILE A 258 -24.89 -8.74 -31.26
CA ILE A 258 -24.59 -7.61 -32.14
C ILE A 258 -25.81 -6.70 -32.31
N LEU A 259 -27.03 -7.23 -32.44
CA LEU A 259 -28.25 -6.43 -32.51
C LEU A 259 -28.48 -5.66 -31.20
N LYS A 260 -28.16 -6.26 -30.04
CA LYS A 260 -28.11 -5.55 -28.77
C LYS A 260 -27.12 -4.37 -28.75
N THR A 261 -26.05 -4.42 -29.54
CA THR A 261 -25.04 -3.35 -29.64
C THR A 261 -25.33 -2.35 -30.77
N VAL A 262 -26.04 -2.74 -31.83
CA VAL A 262 -26.43 -1.86 -32.96
C VAL A 262 -27.70 -1.04 -32.64
N ASP A 263 -28.63 -1.55 -31.82
CA ASP A 263 -29.76 -0.77 -31.30
C ASP A 263 -29.30 0.37 -30.36
N ASP A 264 -28.11 0.24 -29.76
CA ASP A 264 -27.46 1.31 -28.98
C ASP A 264 -26.82 2.39 -29.87
N GLU A 265 -26.39 2.07 -31.11
CA GLU A 265 -25.80 3.04 -32.04
C GLU A 265 -26.87 3.83 -32.84
N GLN A 266 -27.99 3.20 -33.23
CA GLN A 266 -29.02 3.83 -34.08
C GLN A 266 -29.97 4.82 -33.36
N LYS A 267 -29.90 4.95 -32.02
CA LYS A 267 -30.58 6.04 -31.30
C LYS A 267 -29.79 7.36 -31.24
N SER A 268 -28.55 7.39 -31.75
CA SER A 268 -27.71 8.59 -31.76
C SER A 268 -27.77 9.42 -33.06
N GLU A 269 -28.45 8.93 -34.11
CA GLU A 269 -28.59 9.64 -35.39
C GLU A 269 -30.03 9.59 -35.92
N LYS A 270 -30.94 10.38 -35.33
CA LYS A 270 -32.10 11.01 -36.00
C LYS A 270 -32.90 11.89 -35.04
N THR A 271 -32.55 13.17 -34.96
CA THR A 271 -33.49 14.31 -34.88
C THR A 271 -32.74 15.63 -35.06
N THR A 272 -32.73 16.13 -36.30
CA THR A 272 -32.79 17.58 -36.58
C THR A 272 -33.91 17.81 -37.59
N ASP A 273 -34.95 18.49 -37.10
CA ASP A 273 -35.95 19.36 -37.72
C ASP A 273 -36.94 18.84 -38.78
N THR A 274 -38.24 18.78 -38.44
CA THR A 274 -39.22 19.88 -38.67
C THR A 274 -40.63 19.55 -38.15
N ASP A 275 -41.39 20.62 -37.92
CA ASP A 275 -42.64 20.82 -37.16
C ASP A 275 -43.96 20.08 -37.53
N THR A 276 -44.86 20.13 -36.54
CA THR A 276 -46.36 20.23 -36.55
C THR A 276 -47.27 19.02 -36.22
N ASN A 277 -47.98 19.20 -35.09
CA ASN A 277 -49.38 18.90 -34.72
C ASN A 277 -49.94 17.47 -34.50
N ASN A 278 -50.55 17.38 -33.30
CA ASN A 278 -51.79 16.68 -32.88
C ASN A 278 -51.85 15.15 -32.72
N GLY A 279 -52.38 14.72 -31.57
CA GLY A 279 -53.21 13.51 -31.46
C GLY A 279 -52.96 12.66 -30.21
N GLU A 280 -54.03 12.45 -29.44
CA GLU A 280 -54.13 11.72 -28.17
C GLU A 280 -53.93 10.18 -28.26
N ASN A 281 -53.71 9.59 -27.06
CA ASN A 281 -54.13 8.27 -26.55
C ASN A 281 -53.13 7.10 -26.40
N GLU A 282 -52.98 6.77 -25.10
CA GLU A 282 -53.10 5.44 -24.44
C GLU A 282 -51.94 4.43 -24.39
N GLU A 283 -51.88 3.84 -23.19
CA GLU A 283 -50.87 2.99 -22.59
C GLU A 283 -50.66 1.64 -23.28
N THR A 284 -49.42 1.15 -23.31
CA THR A 284 -49.15 -0.27 -22.98
C THR A 284 -47.68 -0.49 -22.60
N GLN A 285 -47.48 -1.00 -21.39
CA GLN A 285 -46.20 -1.35 -20.78
C GLN A 285 -45.47 -2.47 -21.55
N THR A 286 -44.21 -2.27 -21.91
CA THR A 286 -43.26 -3.36 -22.21
C THR A 286 -41.86 -3.06 -21.66
N PHE A 287 -41.27 -4.06 -21.01
CA PHE A 287 -40.01 -4.04 -20.26
C PHE A 287 -38.80 -3.53 -21.07
N GLU A 288 -38.12 -2.48 -20.58
CA GLU A 288 -36.90 -1.91 -21.17
C GLU A 288 -35.63 -2.73 -20.85
N SER A 289 -34.82 -3.03 -21.86
CA SER A 289 -33.49 -3.63 -21.71
C SER A 289 -32.42 -2.57 -21.39
N TYR A 290 -31.75 -2.73 -20.26
CA TYR A 290 -30.73 -1.83 -19.72
C TYR A 290 -29.38 -1.93 -20.47
N THR A 291 -28.94 -0.85 -21.15
CA THR A 291 -27.63 -0.79 -21.84
C THR A 291 -26.57 -0.02 -21.02
N ALA A 292 -25.30 -0.48 -21.07
CA ALA A 292 -24.21 0.00 -20.22
C ALA A 292 -23.49 1.22 -20.84
N TYR A 293 -23.09 2.20 -20.01
CA TYR A 293 -22.43 3.43 -20.46
C TYR A 293 -20.94 3.21 -20.72
N THR A 294 -20.45 3.63 -21.89
CA THR A 294 -19.03 3.60 -22.25
C THR A 294 -18.50 5.00 -22.55
N SER A 295 -17.33 5.34 -22.00
CA SER A 295 -16.61 6.60 -22.29
C SER A 295 -15.10 6.37 -22.29
N SER A 296 -14.34 7.26 -22.96
CA SER A 296 -12.86 7.21 -22.94
C SER A 296 -12.30 7.31 -21.52
N ASP A 297 -12.91 8.13 -20.67
CA ASP A 297 -12.55 8.28 -19.26
C ASP A 297 -12.71 6.95 -18.48
N ILE A 298 -13.81 6.21 -18.71
CA ILE A 298 -14.04 4.91 -18.05
C ILE A 298 -12.94 3.93 -18.43
N SER A 299 -12.58 3.88 -19.71
CA SER A 299 -11.48 3.02 -20.18
C SER A 299 -10.15 3.40 -19.53
N GLU A 300 -9.83 4.69 -19.45
CA GLU A 300 -8.56 5.16 -18.90
C GLU A 300 -8.44 4.89 -17.39
N TYR A 301 -9.52 5.13 -16.63
CA TYR A 301 -9.55 4.81 -15.21
C TYR A 301 -9.58 3.30 -14.94
N SER A 302 -10.30 2.51 -15.75
CA SER A 302 -10.29 1.04 -15.68
C SER A 302 -8.88 0.49 -15.91
N ASP A 303 -8.19 0.96 -16.96
CA ASP A 303 -6.79 0.60 -17.23
C ASP A 303 -5.87 0.96 -16.07
N ALA A 304 -6.06 2.14 -15.46
CA ALA A 304 -5.27 2.56 -14.31
C ALA A 304 -5.55 1.71 -13.06
N LEU A 305 -6.82 1.36 -12.81
CA LEU A 305 -7.21 0.42 -11.74
C LEU A 305 -6.58 -0.95 -11.97
N HIS A 306 -6.62 -1.49 -13.18
CA HIS A 306 -5.96 -2.75 -13.54
C HIS A 306 -4.45 -2.72 -13.31
N LYS A 307 -3.78 -1.62 -13.68
CA LYS A 307 -2.35 -1.43 -13.40
C LYS A 307 -2.05 -1.39 -11.90
N GLU A 308 -2.88 -0.74 -11.10
CA GLU A 308 -2.75 -0.70 -9.63
C GLU A 308 -3.01 -2.09 -9.03
N ILE A 309 -4.08 -2.78 -9.44
CA ILE A 309 -4.43 -4.16 -9.03
C ILE A 309 -3.27 -5.11 -9.31
N PHE A 310 -2.72 -5.10 -10.53
CA PHE A 310 -1.62 -5.97 -10.92
C PHE A 310 -0.36 -5.68 -10.10
N TYR A 311 -0.05 -4.40 -9.85
CA TYR A 311 1.06 -3.99 -9.00
C TYR A 311 0.89 -4.53 -7.56
N LEU A 312 -0.31 -4.42 -6.98
CA LEU A 312 -0.63 -4.92 -5.65
C LEU A 312 -0.57 -6.45 -5.56
N LYS A 313 -1.10 -7.17 -6.55
CA LYS A 313 -1.08 -8.64 -6.64
C LYS A 313 0.34 -9.22 -6.70
N GLN A 314 1.32 -8.46 -7.19
CA GLN A 314 2.73 -8.85 -7.18
C GLN A 314 3.42 -8.71 -5.79
N GLY A 315 2.68 -8.40 -4.72
CA GLY A 315 3.26 -8.18 -3.40
C GLY A 315 4.06 -6.88 -3.27
N LYS A 316 3.89 -5.95 -4.22
CA LYS A 316 4.55 -4.64 -4.24
C LYS A 316 3.73 -3.55 -3.54
N GLY A 317 2.62 -3.92 -2.91
CA GLY A 317 1.82 -3.03 -2.07
C GLY A 317 2.52 -2.64 -0.77
N LYS A 318 1.91 -1.72 -0.02
CA LYS A 318 2.39 -1.26 1.28
C LYS A 318 2.53 -2.45 2.25
N LYS A 319 3.77 -2.78 2.56
CA LYS A 319 4.14 -3.79 3.56
C LYS A 319 4.17 -3.12 4.93
N TYR A 320 3.50 -3.72 5.91
CA TYR A 320 3.57 -3.31 7.30
C TYR A 320 4.55 -4.24 8.02
N LYS A 321 5.54 -3.69 8.69
CA LYS A 321 6.43 -4.50 9.49
C LYS A 321 5.72 -4.86 10.80
N ILE A 322 5.66 -6.16 11.06
CA ILE A 322 5.17 -6.75 12.30
C ILE A 322 6.34 -7.44 12.99
N VAL A 323 6.39 -7.41 14.30
CA VAL A 323 7.53 -7.84 15.12
C VAL A 323 7.04 -8.73 16.27
N ASN A 324 7.98 -9.40 16.95
CA ASN A 324 7.69 -10.20 18.14
C ASN A 324 6.60 -11.26 17.95
N GLY A 325 6.57 -11.88 16.77
CA GLY A 325 5.64 -12.95 16.42
C GLY A 325 5.82 -14.17 17.30
N ASN A 326 4.77 -14.61 17.99
CA ASN A 326 4.77 -15.83 18.79
C ASN A 326 3.61 -16.73 18.34
N ARG A 327 3.91 -18.01 18.10
CA ARG A 327 2.88 -19.01 17.83
C ARG A 327 2.07 -19.27 19.11
N LEU A 328 0.75 -19.18 19.02
CA LEU A 328 -0.17 -19.37 20.15
C LEU A 328 -0.75 -20.79 20.20
N ASN A 329 -1.11 -21.38 19.05
CA ASN A 329 -1.68 -22.73 19.01
C ASN A 329 -1.57 -23.41 17.63
N VAL A 330 -1.66 -24.75 17.60
CA VAL A 330 -1.75 -25.59 16.38
C VAL A 330 -3.19 -26.08 16.25
N SER A 331 -3.85 -25.88 15.10
CA SER A 331 -5.14 -26.52 14.85
C SER A 331 -4.98 -27.81 14.05
N ASP A 332 -5.85 -28.80 14.32
CA ASP A 332 -5.90 -30.10 13.65
C ASP A 332 -6.19 -30.05 12.14
N LYS A 333 -6.37 -28.85 11.57
CA LYS A 333 -6.68 -28.60 10.15
C LYS A 333 -5.59 -27.83 9.39
N GLY A 334 -4.38 -27.71 9.94
CA GLY A 334 -3.27 -27.04 9.27
C GLY A 334 -3.33 -25.50 9.27
N ILE A 335 -4.14 -24.91 10.16
CA ILE A 335 -4.18 -23.45 10.40
C ILE A 335 -3.45 -23.14 11.71
N PHE A 336 -2.54 -22.17 11.67
CA PHE A 336 -1.68 -21.74 12.77
C PHE A 336 -2.09 -20.37 13.29
N THR A 337 -2.19 -20.22 14.61
CA THR A 337 -2.50 -18.93 15.23
C THR A 337 -1.23 -18.24 15.70
N TYR A 338 -1.01 -17.00 15.27
CA TYR A 338 0.12 -16.17 15.65
C TYR A 338 -0.32 -14.87 16.30
N SER A 339 0.40 -14.45 17.34
CA SER A 339 0.32 -13.08 17.87
C SER A 339 1.55 -12.31 17.42
N PHE A 340 1.34 -11.13 16.84
CA PHE A 340 2.37 -10.20 16.43
C PHE A 340 2.14 -8.84 17.06
N GLU A 341 3.23 -8.11 17.26
CA GLU A 341 3.21 -6.68 17.56
C GLU A 341 3.40 -5.87 16.27
N MET A 342 2.78 -4.71 16.15
CA MET A 342 2.79 -3.87 14.97
C MET A 342 3.59 -2.59 15.23
N GLU A 343 4.39 -2.16 14.26
CA GLU A 343 5.15 -0.91 14.38
C GLU A 343 4.28 0.34 14.24
N THR A 344 3.14 0.22 13.56
CA THR A 344 2.14 1.26 13.41
C THR A 344 0.79 0.68 13.75
N GLU A 345 0.00 1.45 14.51
CA GLU A 345 -1.39 1.15 14.76
C GLU A 345 -2.11 0.97 13.42
N LEU A 346 -2.56 -0.25 13.18
CA LEU A 346 -3.24 -0.67 11.97
C LEU A 346 -4.55 -1.28 12.46
N HIS A 347 -5.69 -0.71 12.10
CA HIS A 347 -6.97 -1.31 12.45
C HIS A 347 -7.48 -2.08 11.25
N LEU A 348 -7.23 -3.37 11.25
CA LEU A 348 -7.83 -4.27 10.28
C LEU A 348 -9.09 -4.89 10.87
N PRO A 349 -10.20 -4.96 10.10
CA PRO A 349 -11.35 -5.73 10.51
C PRO A 349 -10.97 -7.19 10.80
N ASP A 350 -11.66 -7.81 11.75
CA ASP A 350 -11.69 -9.27 11.86
C ASP A 350 -12.00 -9.86 10.47
N ASP A 351 -11.30 -10.92 10.07
CA ASP A 351 -11.35 -11.56 8.74
C ASP A 351 -10.68 -10.82 7.59
N ALA A 352 -10.01 -9.68 7.84
CA ALA A 352 -9.23 -9.03 6.79
C ALA A 352 -8.19 -10.02 6.22
N PRO A 353 -8.19 -10.26 4.90
CA PRO A 353 -7.23 -11.15 4.27
C PRO A 353 -5.83 -10.53 4.35
N VAL A 354 -4.88 -11.34 4.79
CA VAL A 354 -3.50 -10.92 4.98
C VAL A 354 -2.54 -11.96 4.45
N VAL A 355 -1.37 -11.49 4.07
CA VAL A 355 -0.22 -12.30 3.71
C VAL A 355 0.93 -11.88 4.61
N VAL A 356 1.54 -12.85 5.29
CA VAL A 356 2.73 -12.63 6.12
C VAL A 356 3.93 -13.20 5.40
N GLU A 357 4.98 -12.39 5.24
CA GLU A 357 6.25 -12.75 4.62
C GLU A 357 7.40 -12.46 5.58
N THR A 358 8.09 -13.49 6.04
CA THR A 358 9.24 -13.35 6.95
C THR A 358 10.51 -12.98 6.18
N PHE A 359 11.53 -12.45 6.87
CA PHE A 359 12.78 -11.99 6.23
C PHE A 359 13.67 -13.12 5.67
N ASP A 360 13.48 -14.35 6.15
CA ASP A 360 14.07 -15.59 5.63
C ASP A 360 13.28 -16.16 4.43
N GLY A 361 12.19 -15.50 3.99
CA GLY A 361 11.47 -15.81 2.76
C GLY A 361 10.29 -16.76 2.91
N LEU A 362 9.87 -17.11 4.14
CA LEU A 362 8.64 -17.89 4.35
C LEU A 362 7.43 -16.98 4.13
N ARG A 363 6.47 -17.50 3.36
CA ARG A 363 5.23 -16.80 3.04
C ARG A 363 4.03 -17.63 3.48
N ALA A 364 3.15 -17.03 4.27
CA ALA A 364 1.91 -17.60 4.77
C ALA A 364 0.73 -16.68 4.44
N VAL A 365 -0.41 -17.26 4.08
CA VAL A 365 -1.65 -16.54 3.77
C VAL A 365 -2.64 -16.78 4.90
N GLY A 366 -3.46 -15.79 5.22
CA GLY A 366 -4.32 -15.87 6.37
C GLY A 366 -5.33 -14.76 6.51
N SER A 367 -5.86 -14.65 7.71
CA SER A 367 -6.84 -13.63 8.07
C SER A 367 -6.57 -13.09 9.47
N VAL A 368 -7.01 -11.86 9.71
CA VAL A 368 -6.98 -11.25 11.04
C VAL A 368 -8.02 -11.94 11.93
N LEU A 369 -7.58 -12.48 13.07
CA LEU A 369 -8.47 -12.98 14.12
C LEU A 369 -8.93 -11.83 15.02
N ALA A 370 -7.98 -11.01 15.45
CA ALA A 370 -8.18 -9.84 16.28
C ALA A 370 -7.09 -8.82 15.99
N CYS A 371 -7.41 -7.54 16.06
CA CYS A 371 -6.47 -6.45 15.84
C CYS A 371 -6.80 -5.30 16.78
N GLU A 372 -5.99 -5.11 17.81
CA GLU A 372 -6.20 -4.09 18.84
C GLU A 372 -4.90 -3.34 19.08
N ASP A 373 -4.95 -2.00 19.00
CA ASP A 373 -3.82 -1.09 19.19
C ASP A 373 -2.57 -1.45 18.35
N PHE A 374 -1.57 -2.07 18.99
CA PHE A 374 -0.32 -2.51 18.40
C PHE A 374 -0.18 -4.03 18.40
N GLU A 375 -1.20 -4.79 18.79
CA GLU A 375 -1.17 -6.24 18.75
C GLU A 375 -2.17 -6.77 17.72
N MET A 376 -1.74 -7.80 16.99
CA MET A 376 -2.55 -8.47 15.99
C MET A 376 -2.43 -9.97 16.17
N ILE A 377 -3.58 -10.63 16.18
CA ILE A 377 -3.66 -12.09 16.15
C ILE A 377 -4.08 -12.51 14.75
N LEU A 378 -3.30 -13.38 14.13
CA LEU A 378 -3.48 -13.87 12.77
C LEU A 378 -3.75 -15.37 12.76
N LEU A 379 -4.64 -15.79 11.86
CA LEU A 379 -4.83 -17.19 11.46
C LEU A 379 -4.12 -17.39 10.13
N LEU A 380 -3.07 -18.22 10.10
CA LEU A 380 -2.22 -18.45 8.94
C LEU A 380 -2.31 -19.90 8.46
N ASP A 381 -2.20 -20.13 7.15
CA ASP A 381 -2.27 -21.45 6.49
C ASP A 381 -0.94 -22.24 6.54
N ARG A 382 0.13 -21.63 7.06
CA ARG A 382 1.47 -22.20 7.14
C ARG A 382 2.14 -21.86 8.46
N ASP A 383 3.02 -22.76 8.88
CA ASP A 383 3.87 -22.59 10.06
C ASP A 383 5.03 -21.63 9.75
N LEU A 384 5.19 -20.59 10.57
CA LEU A 384 6.29 -19.62 10.52
C LEU A 384 7.32 -19.85 11.65
N ASN A 385 7.32 -21.04 12.26
CA ASN A 385 8.08 -21.42 13.46
C ASN A 385 7.50 -20.85 14.78
N ASP A 386 8.07 -21.24 15.92
CA ASP A 386 7.59 -20.84 17.25
C ASP A 386 7.71 -19.33 17.53
N LYS A 387 8.78 -18.71 17.02
CA LYS A 387 9.07 -17.29 17.17
C LYS A 387 9.50 -16.66 15.85
N VAL A 388 8.96 -15.48 15.58
CA VAL A 388 9.25 -14.64 14.40
C VAL A 388 9.68 -13.27 14.89
N ASN A 389 10.98 -12.95 14.80
CA ASN A 389 11.51 -11.66 15.27
C ASN A 389 10.84 -10.48 14.54
N ALA A 390 10.72 -10.59 13.22
CA ALA A 390 10.05 -9.63 12.38
C ALA A 390 9.52 -10.29 11.10
N ALA A 391 8.45 -9.75 10.53
CA ALA A 391 7.88 -10.13 9.26
C ALA A 391 7.21 -8.93 8.59
N HIS A 392 6.85 -9.07 7.32
CA HIS A 392 6.05 -8.13 6.57
C HIS A 392 4.62 -8.65 6.43
N LEU A 393 3.67 -7.88 6.96
CA LEU A 393 2.25 -8.04 6.72
C LEU A 393 1.84 -7.26 5.47
N MET A 394 1.22 -7.93 4.53
CA MET A 394 0.53 -7.33 3.39
C MET A 394 -0.96 -7.58 3.58
N VAL A 395 -1.74 -6.51 3.65
CA VAL A 395 -3.21 -6.60 3.61
C VAL A 395 -3.60 -6.60 2.14
N GLU A 396 -4.63 -7.34 1.72
CA GLU A 396 -5.01 -7.48 0.29
C GLU A 396 -6.08 -6.45 -0.16
N PRO A 397 -5.73 -5.26 -0.69
CA PRO A 397 -6.70 -4.23 -1.11
C PRO A 397 -7.22 -4.36 -2.55
N TRP A 398 -6.76 -5.30 -3.38
CA TRP A 398 -7.15 -5.31 -4.81
C TRP A 398 -8.60 -5.73 -5.05
N LYS A 399 -9.22 -6.55 -4.18
CA LYS A 399 -10.63 -6.95 -4.31
C LYS A 399 -11.57 -5.74 -4.31
N LEU A 400 -11.22 -4.71 -3.54
CA LEU A 400 -11.96 -3.44 -3.54
C LEU A 400 -11.82 -2.71 -4.89
N LEU A 401 -10.61 -2.70 -5.47
CA LEU A 401 -10.37 -2.07 -6.77
C LEU A 401 -11.05 -2.85 -7.91
N GLU A 402 -11.13 -4.18 -7.83
CA GLU A 402 -11.89 -5.02 -8.77
C GLU A 402 -13.40 -4.74 -8.67
N ALA A 403 -13.94 -4.65 -7.45
CA ALA A 403 -15.34 -4.29 -7.24
C ALA A 403 -15.64 -2.86 -7.76
N LEU A 404 -14.70 -1.94 -7.60
CA LEU A 404 -14.79 -0.57 -8.09
C LEU A 404 -14.81 -0.52 -9.62
N ASP A 405 -13.90 -1.26 -10.27
CA ASP A 405 -13.85 -1.38 -11.73
C ASP A 405 -15.14 -1.98 -12.29
N LYS A 406 -15.66 -3.03 -11.63
CA LYS A 406 -16.96 -3.61 -11.97
C LYS A 406 -18.09 -2.59 -11.89
N ARG A 407 -18.16 -1.77 -10.84
CA ARG A 407 -19.20 -0.73 -10.71
C ARG A 407 -19.08 0.36 -11.78
N MET A 408 -17.86 0.74 -12.15
CA MET A 408 -17.62 1.73 -13.21
C MET A 408 -18.06 1.20 -14.57
N THR A 409 -17.72 -0.05 -14.90
CA THR A 409 -18.05 -0.69 -16.17
C THR A 409 -19.53 -1.10 -16.27
N SER A 410 -20.24 -1.22 -15.14
CA SER A 410 -21.67 -1.51 -15.10
C SER A 410 -22.58 -0.29 -15.02
N LEU A 411 -22.05 0.93 -15.19
CA LEU A 411 -22.88 2.14 -15.19
C LEU A 411 -23.91 2.09 -16.32
N ASN A 412 -25.06 2.71 -16.09
CA ASN A 412 -26.22 2.65 -16.97
C ASN A 412 -26.78 4.07 -17.10
N PRO A 413 -26.90 4.65 -18.31
CA PRO A 413 -27.41 6.02 -18.53
C PRO A 413 -28.79 6.30 -17.96
N ASN A 414 -29.67 5.32 -17.98
CA ASN A 414 -31.06 5.48 -17.58
C ASN A 414 -31.21 5.42 -16.05
N VAL A 415 -30.34 4.67 -15.38
CA VAL A 415 -30.36 4.48 -13.91
C VAL A 415 -29.41 5.45 -13.20
N HIS A 416 -28.18 5.59 -13.69
CA HIS A 416 -27.06 6.25 -13.02
C HIS A 416 -26.81 7.67 -13.58
N LYS A 417 -27.88 8.46 -13.70
CA LYS A 417 -27.88 9.78 -14.38
C LYS A 417 -26.84 10.74 -13.81
N LEU A 418 -26.75 10.87 -12.49
CA LEU A 418 -25.83 11.80 -11.83
C LEU A 418 -24.37 11.41 -12.03
N ALA A 419 -24.03 10.13 -11.89
CA ALA A 419 -22.68 9.61 -12.13
C ALA A 419 -22.21 9.92 -13.56
N ILE A 420 -23.08 9.74 -14.54
CA ILE A 420 -22.77 10.00 -15.94
C ILE A 420 -22.66 11.49 -16.24
N ARG A 421 -23.50 12.33 -15.62
CA ARG A 421 -23.39 13.79 -15.75
C ARG A 421 -22.08 14.32 -15.19
N ILE A 422 -21.58 13.78 -14.07
CA ILE A 422 -20.25 14.14 -13.52
C ILE A 422 -19.16 13.84 -14.54
N MET A 423 -19.20 12.69 -15.21
CA MET A 423 -18.19 12.31 -16.18
C MET A 423 -18.30 13.06 -17.51
N ARG A 424 -19.52 13.23 -18.03
CA ARG A 424 -19.76 13.80 -19.37
C ARG A 424 -19.66 15.32 -19.38
N ASP A 425 -20.34 15.98 -18.44
CA ASP A 425 -20.51 17.43 -18.45
C ASP A 425 -19.53 18.11 -17.48
N GLY A 426 -19.22 17.49 -16.34
CA GLY A 426 -18.49 18.09 -15.21
C GLY A 426 -17.23 18.86 -15.60
N PRO A 427 -16.21 18.24 -16.20
CA PRO A 427 -14.97 18.92 -16.57
C PRO A 427 -15.16 20.09 -17.56
N GLY A 428 -16.24 20.09 -18.36
CA GLY A 428 -16.56 21.12 -19.35
C GLY A 428 -17.24 22.35 -18.77
N LEU A 429 -17.75 22.29 -17.54
CA LEU A 429 -18.50 23.37 -16.90
C LEU A 429 -17.62 24.40 -16.17
N ALA A 430 -16.34 24.13 -15.95
CA ALA A 430 -15.43 25.07 -15.31
C ALA A 430 -15.17 26.30 -16.20
N THR A 431 -15.17 27.49 -15.60
CA THR A 431 -14.94 28.77 -16.29
C THR A 431 -13.73 29.51 -15.71
N ASN A 432 -13.25 30.52 -16.43
CA ASN A 432 -12.18 31.40 -15.97
C ASN A 432 -12.67 32.54 -15.05
N ASP A 433 -13.90 32.47 -14.56
CA ASP A 433 -14.42 33.48 -13.64
C ASP A 433 -13.65 33.46 -12.30
N ASP A 434 -13.59 34.61 -11.62
CA ASP A 434 -12.88 34.70 -10.34
C ASP A 434 -13.53 33.77 -9.31
N ILE A 435 -12.74 32.86 -8.76
CA ILE A 435 -13.12 31.93 -7.67
C ILE A 435 -13.74 32.66 -6.46
N ARG A 436 -13.44 33.95 -6.26
CA ARG A 436 -14.06 34.78 -5.22
C ARG A 436 -15.57 34.97 -5.40
N ASN A 437 -16.10 34.74 -6.60
CA ASN A 437 -17.53 34.85 -6.91
C ASN A 437 -18.32 33.56 -6.61
N VAL A 438 -17.64 32.49 -6.18
CA VAL A 438 -18.31 31.26 -5.74
C VAL A 438 -19.25 31.58 -4.56
N PRO A 439 -20.48 31.05 -4.53
CA PRO A 439 -21.37 31.22 -3.38
C PRO A 439 -20.70 30.75 -2.08
N MET A 440 -20.88 31.51 -0.99
CA MET A 440 -20.18 31.28 0.27
C MET A 440 -21.10 31.15 1.47
N GLY A 441 -20.72 30.27 2.40
CA GLY A 441 -21.37 30.10 3.69
C GLY A 441 -22.36 28.93 3.74
N GLN A 442 -22.77 28.57 4.96
CA GLN A 442 -23.69 27.45 5.18
C GLN A 442 -25.07 27.65 4.53
N PRO A 443 -25.68 28.86 4.51
CA PRO A 443 -26.93 29.10 3.80
C PRO A 443 -26.82 28.83 2.29
N ALA A 444 -25.74 29.28 1.65
CA ALA A 444 -25.50 29.05 0.23
C ALA A 444 -25.39 27.55 -0.11
N VAL A 445 -24.85 26.73 0.80
CA VAL A 445 -24.85 25.27 0.62
C VAL A 445 -26.28 24.71 0.66
N SER A 446 -27.13 25.20 1.58
CA SER A 446 -28.54 24.79 1.67
C SER A 446 -29.35 25.23 0.44
N GLU A 447 -29.15 26.45 -0.05
CA GLU A 447 -29.81 26.93 -1.28
C GLU A 447 -29.39 26.09 -2.49
N LYS A 448 -28.08 25.79 -2.59
CA LYS A 448 -27.55 25.04 -3.71
C LYS A 448 -27.99 23.58 -3.73
N ILE A 449 -28.07 22.92 -2.58
CA ILE A 449 -28.61 21.55 -2.51
C ILE A 449 -30.12 21.52 -2.78
N GLU A 450 -30.83 22.65 -2.68
CA GLU A 450 -32.24 22.74 -3.08
C GLU A 450 -32.38 22.92 -4.59
N SER A 451 -31.58 23.81 -5.20
CA SER A 451 -31.65 24.14 -6.63
C SER A 451 -31.00 23.09 -7.54
N ASP A 452 -29.87 22.53 -7.12
CA ASP A 452 -29.00 21.72 -7.99
C ASP A 452 -29.10 20.23 -7.63
N ASP A 453 -28.83 19.37 -8.59
CA ASP A 453 -28.73 17.91 -8.43
C ASP A 453 -27.32 17.46 -8.01
N ILE A 454 -26.29 18.18 -8.44
CA ILE A 454 -24.89 17.93 -8.08
C ILE A 454 -24.32 19.17 -7.37
N VAL A 455 -23.82 18.97 -6.15
CA VAL A 455 -23.21 20.04 -5.35
C VAL A 455 -21.82 19.62 -4.90
N THR A 456 -20.83 20.47 -5.15
CA THR A 456 -19.47 20.32 -4.67
C THR A 456 -19.17 21.38 -3.62
N VAL A 457 -19.02 20.95 -2.37
CA VAL A 457 -18.70 21.82 -1.23
C VAL A 457 -17.20 21.83 -0.99
N TRP A 458 -16.61 23.00 -1.19
CA TRP A 458 -15.27 23.30 -0.70
C TRP A 458 -15.33 23.71 0.77
N GLY A 459 -14.90 22.81 1.65
CA GLY A 459 -14.94 23.00 3.10
C GLY A 459 -13.54 23.02 3.74
N PRO A 460 -12.86 24.17 3.79
CA PRO A 460 -11.65 24.37 4.59
C PRO A 460 -11.78 23.92 6.05
N PRO A 461 -10.67 23.75 6.79
CA PRO A 461 -10.66 23.33 8.19
C PRO A 461 -11.50 24.22 9.10
N GLY A 462 -12.26 23.59 10.01
CA GLY A 462 -13.06 24.29 11.02
C GLY A 462 -14.31 24.98 10.50
N THR A 463 -14.66 24.86 9.21
CA THR A 463 -15.79 25.59 8.60
C THR A 463 -17.17 24.96 8.83
N GLY A 464 -17.21 23.81 9.53
CA GLY A 464 -18.44 23.13 9.90
C GLY A 464 -19.03 22.22 8.81
N LYS A 465 -18.17 21.53 8.03
CA LYS A 465 -18.58 20.49 7.05
C LYS A 465 -19.59 19.50 7.64
N THR A 466 -19.18 18.80 8.68
CA THR A 466 -19.98 17.79 9.40
C THR A 466 -21.30 18.34 9.92
N TYR A 467 -21.28 19.55 10.51
CA TYR A 467 -22.48 20.25 10.98
C TYR A 467 -23.45 20.58 9.84
N THR A 468 -22.92 21.07 8.71
CA THR A 468 -23.72 21.41 7.53
C THR A 468 -24.36 20.18 6.92
N MET A 469 -23.59 19.09 6.79
CA MET A 469 -24.11 17.80 6.33
C MET A 469 -25.22 17.28 7.24
N ALA A 470 -25.00 17.25 8.56
CA ALA A 470 -26.01 16.81 9.53
C ALA A 470 -27.30 17.62 9.46
N LYS A 471 -27.21 18.95 9.30
CA LYS A 471 -28.37 19.82 9.12
C LYS A 471 -29.18 19.45 7.86
N ILE A 472 -28.50 19.16 6.76
CA ILE A 472 -29.14 18.72 5.51
C ILE A 472 -29.78 17.35 5.70
N VAL A 473 -29.10 16.39 6.34
CA VAL A 473 -29.66 15.07 6.65
C VAL A 473 -30.95 15.18 7.45
N ASN A 474 -30.99 16.01 8.50
CA ASN A 474 -32.20 16.18 9.31
C ASN A 474 -33.37 16.75 8.49
N LYS A 475 -33.10 17.64 7.53
CA LYS A 475 -34.12 18.13 6.59
C LYS A 475 -34.68 17.02 5.71
N TYR A 476 -33.83 16.10 5.23
CA TYR A 476 -34.26 14.95 4.42
C TYR A 476 -35.00 13.90 5.25
N ILE A 477 -34.57 13.64 6.49
CA ILE A 477 -35.30 12.77 7.44
C ILE A 477 -36.72 13.30 7.65
N ALA A 478 -36.87 14.61 7.88
CA ALA A 478 -38.20 15.23 8.07
C ALA A 478 -39.11 15.11 6.84
N GLN A 479 -38.53 14.92 5.65
CA GLN A 479 -39.25 14.67 4.39
C GLN A 479 -39.43 13.17 4.09
N ASN A 480 -39.03 12.30 5.02
CA ASN A 480 -38.99 10.85 4.85
C ASN A 480 -38.19 10.40 3.59
N LYS A 481 -37.12 11.14 3.27
CA LYS A 481 -36.21 10.84 2.16
C LYS A 481 -34.97 10.10 2.63
N SER A 482 -34.52 9.18 1.80
CA SER A 482 -33.39 8.29 2.07
C SER A 482 -32.04 9.00 1.86
N VAL A 483 -31.10 8.81 2.79
CA VAL A 483 -29.78 9.43 2.74
C VAL A 483 -28.68 8.40 2.94
N LEU A 484 -27.67 8.41 2.07
CA LEU A 484 -26.45 7.65 2.25
C LEU A 484 -25.28 8.62 2.50
N ILE A 485 -24.60 8.45 3.63
CA ILE A 485 -23.36 9.16 3.94
C ILE A 485 -22.20 8.21 3.76
N VAL A 486 -21.26 8.56 2.88
CA VAL A 486 -20.02 7.82 2.65
C VAL A 486 -18.77 8.66 2.92
N SER A 487 -17.71 8.01 3.37
CA SER A 487 -16.36 8.61 3.46
C SER A 487 -15.27 7.54 3.35
N HIS A 488 -14.02 7.97 3.21
CA HIS A 488 -12.84 7.09 3.22
C HIS A 488 -12.50 6.50 4.58
N SER A 489 -12.84 7.20 5.66
CA SER A 489 -12.44 6.83 7.01
C SER A 489 -13.66 6.58 7.89
N ASN A 490 -13.55 5.63 8.82
CA ASN A 490 -14.60 5.40 9.82
C ASN A 490 -14.83 6.66 10.68
N VAL A 491 -13.76 7.36 11.09
CA VAL A 491 -13.84 8.55 11.94
C VAL A 491 -14.69 9.66 11.30
N SER A 492 -14.54 9.88 9.99
CA SER A 492 -15.32 10.89 9.27
C SER A 492 -16.82 10.54 9.27
N VAL A 493 -17.17 9.28 8.99
CA VAL A 493 -18.56 8.82 8.99
C VAL A 493 -19.16 8.91 10.40
N ASP A 494 -18.41 8.47 11.41
CA ASP A 494 -18.82 8.51 12.81
C ASP A 494 -19.12 9.95 13.23
N GLY A 495 -18.25 10.90 12.85
CA GLY A 495 -18.44 12.32 13.11
C GLY A 495 -19.74 12.87 12.54
N VAL A 496 -20.09 12.52 11.28
CA VAL A 496 -21.35 12.96 10.66
C VAL A 496 -22.56 12.34 11.35
N ILE A 497 -22.57 11.02 11.56
CA ILE A 497 -23.72 10.34 12.20
C ILE A 497 -23.93 10.81 13.64
N LYS A 498 -22.84 10.97 14.40
CA LYS A 498 -22.89 11.54 15.74
C LYS A 498 -23.51 12.94 15.73
N GLN A 499 -23.12 13.78 14.78
CA GLN A 499 -23.67 15.12 14.65
C GLN A 499 -25.15 15.11 14.22
N VAL A 500 -25.55 14.19 13.35
CA VAL A 500 -26.96 13.96 12.99
C VAL A 500 -27.77 13.64 14.25
N VAL A 501 -27.34 12.64 15.02
CA VAL A 501 -28.01 12.19 16.26
C VAL A 501 -28.11 13.33 17.28
N LYS A 502 -27.05 14.12 17.47
CA LYS A 502 -27.05 15.27 18.40
C LYS A 502 -28.00 16.39 17.98
N MET A 503 -28.32 16.50 16.70
CA MET A 503 -29.18 17.55 16.14
C MET A 503 -30.62 17.08 15.91
N LEU A 504 -30.97 15.84 16.31
CA LEU A 504 -32.35 15.36 16.23
C LEU A 504 -33.21 16.09 17.25
N ASP A 505 -34.35 16.61 16.80
CA ASP A 505 -35.38 17.13 17.67
C ASP A 505 -36.20 15.99 18.28
N SER A 506 -36.94 16.26 19.37
CA SER A 506 -37.72 15.26 20.10
C SER A 506 -38.71 14.48 19.22
N SER A 507 -39.21 15.09 18.14
CA SER A 507 -40.12 14.48 17.17
C SER A 507 -39.46 13.41 16.29
N LEU A 508 -38.14 13.49 16.09
CA LEU A 508 -37.35 12.57 15.27
C LEU A 508 -36.60 11.53 16.10
N GLN A 509 -36.67 11.59 17.43
CA GLN A 509 -36.03 10.60 18.31
C GLN A 509 -36.55 9.18 18.05
N SER A 510 -37.84 9.04 17.72
CA SER A 510 -38.45 7.77 17.34
C SER A 510 -37.84 7.15 16.08
N TYR A 511 -37.29 7.96 15.16
CA TYR A 511 -36.61 7.43 13.97
C TYR A 511 -35.32 6.72 14.36
N LEU A 512 -34.58 7.27 15.33
CA LEU A 512 -33.37 6.65 15.85
C LEU A 512 -33.70 5.31 16.54
N GLU A 513 -34.66 5.31 17.47
CA GLU A 513 -35.08 4.13 18.24
C GLU A 513 -35.69 3.01 17.38
N ASN A 514 -36.26 3.38 16.22
CA ASN A 514 -36.78 2.44 15.24
C ASN A 514 -35.76 2.05 14.16
N GLY A 515 -34.48 2.37 14.35
CA GLY A 515 -33.40 1.93 13.45
C GLY A 515 -33.43 2.58 12.07
N LYS A 516 -34.04 3.76 11.94
CA LYS A 516 -34.07 4.51 10.67
C LYS A 516 -32.77 5.26 10.41
N ILE A 517 -31.92 5.46 11.42
CA ILE A 517 -30.63 6.13 11.28
C ILE A 517 -29.56 5.18 11.80
N LEU A 518 -28.77 4.59 10.90
CA LEU A 518 -27.80 3.55 11.26
C LEU A 518 -26.40 3.82 10.71
N ARG A 519 -25.41 3.75 11.59
CA ARG A 519 -24.00 3.66 11.26
C ARG A 519 -23.64 2.19 10.98
N PHE A 520 -23.37 1.87 9.70
CA PHE A 520 -23.08 0.52 9.21
C PHE A 520 -21.58 0.24 9.06
N GLY A 521 -21.07 -0.68 9.87
CA GLY A 521 -19.66 -1.06 9.94
C GLY A 521 -18.98 -0.65 11.24
N TYR A 522 -17.65 -0.74 11.26
CA TYR A 522 -16.85 -0.50 12.46
C TYR A 522 -16.87 0.97 12.89
N VAL A 523 -17.06 1.22 14.19
CA VAL A 523 -17.16 2.55 14.81
C VAL A 523 -15.91 2.81 15.66
N ARG A 524 -15.29 3.97 15.48
CA ARG A 524 -14.12 4.44 16.24
C ARG A 524 -14.45 5.50 17.27
N ASP A 525 -15.51 6.28 17.09
CA ASP A 525 -15.92 7.27 18.08
C ASP A 525 -16.53 6.58 19.32
N GLU A 526 -15.96 6.84 20.50
CA GLU A 526 -16.36 6.18 21.75
C GLU A 526 -17.82 6.46 22.13
N GLU A 527 -18.25 7.72 22.05
CA GLU A 527 -19.63 8.13 22.38
C GLU A 527 -20.64 7.46 21.44
N LEU A 528 -20.34 7.41 20.14
CA LEU A 528 -21.20 6.73 19.16
C LEU A 528 -21.18 5.21 19.36
N SER A 529 -20.04 4.62 19.71
CA SER A 529 -19.91 3.18 19.96
C SER A 529 -20.73 2.70 21.16
N GLN A 530 -21.03 3.59 22.11
CA GLN A 530 -21.89 3.31 23.26
C GLN A 530 -23.37 3.59 22.99
N ASN A 531 -23.72 4.21 21.87
CA ASN A 531 -25.11 4.52 21.56
C ASN A 531 -25.88 3.23 21.18
N PRO A 532 -26.98 2.89 21.86
CA PRO A 532 -27.70 1.64 21.64
C PRO A 532 -28.44 1.57 20.30
N TYR A 533 -28.74 2.72 19.68
CA TYR A 533 -29.63 2.80 18.52
C TYR A 533 -28.97 3.35 17.25
N ALA A 534 -27.88 4.10 17.39
CA ALA A 534 -27.23 4.78 16.26
C ALA A 534 -26.29 3.89 15.45
N THR A 535 -25.79 2.79 16.02
CA THR A 535 -24.93 1.83 15.31
C THR A 535 -25.73 0.59 14.97
N SER A 536 -25.57 0.06 13.77
CA SER A 536 -26.33 -1.12 13.35
C SER A 536 -25.97 -2.36 14.17
N PHE A 537 -24.74 -2.45 14.67
CA PHE A 537 -24.32 -3.51 15.60
C PHE A 537 -25.08 -3.42 16.93
N ASN A 538 -25.07 -2.26 17.61
CA ASN A 538 -25.77 -2.12 18.91
C ASN A 538 -27.28 -2.16 18.74
N TYR A 539 -27.80 -1.62 17.64
CA TYR A 539 -29.21 -1.71 17.32
C TYR A 539 -29.65 -3.18 17.21
N THR A 540 -28.86 -4.01 16.52
CA THR A 540 -29.12 -5.45 16.43
C THR A 540 -29.11 -6.12 17.81
N LEU A 541 -28.15 -5.76 18.67
CA LEU A 541 -28.10 -6.26 20.05
C LEU A 541 -29.33 -5.83 20.87
N SER A 542 -29.82 -4.61 20.67
CA SER A 542 -31.03 -4.09 21.33
C SER A 542 -32.32 -4.83 20.93
N LYS A 543 -32.32 -5.46 19.75
CA LYS A 543 -33.46 -6.26 19.25
C LYS A 543 -33.31 -7.77 19.52
N CYS A 544 -32.08 -8.24 19.77
CA CYS A 544 -31.78 -9.65 20.06
C CYS A 544 -31.03 -9.80 21.39
N GLU A 545 -31.79 -9.92 22.49
CA GLU A 545 -31.22 -10.09 23.83
C GLU A 545 -30.34 -11.33 23.97
N THR A 546 -30.58 -12.38 23.17
CA THR A 546 -29.79 -13.61 23.19
C THR A 546 -28.34 -13.35 22.77
N PHE A 547 -28.13 -12.62 21.67
CA PHE A 547 -26.79 -12.26 21.20
C PHE A 547 -26.10 -11.29 22.16
N ALA A 548 -26.84 -10.31 22.70
CA ALA A 548 -26.30 -9.37 23.68
C ALA A 548 -25.76 -10.09 24.91
N ARG A 549 -26.58 -10.96 25.51
CA ARG A 549 -26.19 -11.74 26.69
C ARG A 549 -25.02 -12.68 26.42
N GLN A 550 -25.00 -13.34 25.26
CA GLN A 550 -23.91 -14.24 24.90
C GLN A 550 -22.59 -13.48 24.73
N LEU A 551 -22.63 -12.33 24.05
CA LEU A 551 -21.46 -11.48 23.83
C LEU A 551 -20.94 -10.87 25.14
N ASP A 552 -21.82 -10.44 26.04
CA ASP A 552 -21.46 -9.91 27.36
C ASP A 552 -20.75 -10.96 28.22
N ILE A 553 -21.28 -12.19 28.26
CA ILE A 553 -20.64 -13.30 28.99
C ILE A 553 -19.24 -13.59 28.43
N LEU A 554 -19.11 -13.64 27.11
CA LEU A 554 -17.82 -13.91 26.46
C LEU A 554 -16.82 -12.77 26.65
N ASN A 555 -17.26 -11.51 26.55
CA ASN A 555 -16.43 -10.33 26.80
C ASN A 555 -15.99 -10.25 28.26
N ALA A 556 -16.89 -10.50 29.21
CA ALA A 556 -16.54 -10.53 30.64
C ALA A 556 -15.48 -11.61 30.93
N LYS A 557 -15.62 -12.79 30.31
CA LYS A 557 -14.62 -13.86 30.44
C LYS A 557 -13.29 -13.50 29.76
N ARG A 558 -13.32 -12.83 28.60
CA ARG A 558 -12.14 -12.29 27.92
C ARG A 558 -11.41 -11.26 28.79
N ASP A 559 -12.16 -10.36 29.41
CA ASP A 559 -11.62 -9.28 30.25
C ASP A 559 -11.07 -9.84 31.58
N GLU A 560 -11.68 -10.88 32.13
CA GLU A 560 -11.15 -11.63 33.29
C GLU A 560 -9.78 -12.26 32.96
N LEU A 561 -9.64 -12.88 31.79
CA LEU A 561 -8.36 -13.45 31.34
C LEU A 561 -7.31 -12.37 31.04
N ARG A 562 -7.73 -11.20 30.54
CA ARG A 562 -6.88 -10.01 30.38
C ARG A 562 -6.31 -9.55 31.72
N ALA A 563 -7.17 -9.36 32.72
CA ALA A 563 -6.76 -8.94 34.05
C ALA A 563 -5.74 -9.91 34.69
N LYS A 564 -5.83 -11.21 34.35
CA LYS A 564 -4.90 -12.26 34.79
C LYS A 564 -3.64 -12.40 33.91
N ASN A 565 -3.41 -11.51 32.92
CA ASN A 565 -2.33 -11.58 31.91
C ASN A 565 -2.28 -12.91 31.13
N ARG A 566 -3.43 -13.56 30.88
CA ARG A 566 -3.54 -14.84 30.16
C ARG A 566 -3.92 -14.69 28.69
N MET A 567 -3.56 -13.56 28.07
CA MET A 567 -3.83 -13.26 26.64
C MET A 567 -3.28 -14.31 25.67
N LYS A 568 -2.20 -15.00 26.05
CA LYS A 568 -1.54 -16.02 25.23
C LYS A 568 -2.04 -17.45 25.51
N SER A 569 -3.13 -17.60 26.28
CA SER A 569 -3.66 -18.93 26.64
C SER A 569 -4.56 -19.50 25.54
N GLU A 570 -4.66 -20.83 25.50
CA GLU A 570 -5.60 -21.55 24.63
C GLU A 570 -7.06 -21.17 24.94
N GLU A 571 -7.40 -21.00 26.23
CA GLU A 571 -8.72 -20.55 26.66
C GLU A 571 -9.07 -19.16 26.11
N TYR A 572 -8.12 -18.21 26.12
CA TYR A 572 -8.30 -16.88 25.51
C TYR A 572 -8.59 -17.00 24.00
N THR A 573 -7.83 -17.84 23.31
CA THR A 573 -7.99 -18.07 21.87
C THR A 573 -9.37 -18.70 21.55
N GLU A 574 -9.86 -19.61 22.38
CA GLU A 574 -11.17 -20.23 22.20
C GLU A 574 -12.32 -19.24 22.45
N ILE A 575 -12.18 -18.36 23.44
CA ILE A 575 -13.13 -17.27 23.69
C ILE A 575 -13.18 -16.31 22.51
N GLU A 576 -12.02 -15.89 21.97
CA GLU A 576 -11.98 -15.03 20.78
C GLU A 576 -12.66 -15.69 19.56
N LYS A 577 -12.47 -17.00 19.35
CA LYS A 577 -13.19 -17.75 18.30
C LYS A 577 -14.71 -17.74 18.52
N LYS A 578 -15.18 -17.90 19.76
CA LYS A 578 -16.61 -17.83 20.11
C LYS A 578 -17.18 -16.42 19.91
N ILE A 579 -16.46 -15.39 20.36
CA ILE A 579 -16.82 -13.97 20.14
C ILE A 579 -16.94 -13.71 18.64
N LYS A 580 -15.98 -14.18 17.85
CA LYS A 580 -15.99 -14.05 16.39
C LYS A 580 -17.20 -14.72 15.75
N ALA A 581 -17.56 -15.94 16.17
CA ALA A 581 -18.74 -16.63 15.66
C ALA A 581 -20.04 -15.86 15.94
N VAL A 582 -20.23 -15.40 17.18
CA VAL A 582 -21.39 -14.59 17.58
C VAL A 582 -21.43 -13.26 16.82
N ARG A 583 -20.29 -12.59 16.67
CA ARG A 583 -20.19 -11.37 15.85
C ARG A 583 -20.58 -11.60 14.40
N ALA A 584 -20.24 -12.75 13.81
CA ALA A 584 -20.62 -13.10 12.44
C ALA A 584 -22.15 -13.28 12.30
N GLU A 585 -22.80 -13.88 13.29
CA GLU A 585 -24.26 -13.99 13.35
C GLU A 585 -24.92 -12.61 13.50
N ILE A 586 -24.42 -11.77 14.41
CA ILE A 586 -24.89 -10.38 14.57
C ILE A 586 -24.76 -9.61 13.25
N ARG A 587 -23.61 -9.70 12.56
CA ARG A 587 -23.39 -9.06 11.25
C ARG A 587 -24.36 -9.55 10.18
N ARG A 588 -24.86 -10.78 10.27
CA ARG A 588 -25.86 -11.31 9.34
C ARG A 588 -27.21 -10.64 9.56
N GLU A 589 -27.64 -10.53 10.81
CA GLU A 589 -28.90 -9.85 11.18
C GLU A 589 -28.83 -8.34 10.97
N GLU A 590 -27.67 -7.73 11.20
CA GLU A 590 -27.39 -6.30 11.00
C GLU A 590 -27.86 -5.81 9.61
N ARG A 591 -27.62 -6.62 8.58
CA ARG A 591 -28.00 -6.29 7.19
C ARG A 591 -29.52 -6.12 7.02
N ASN A 592 -30.33 -6.91 7.72
CA ASN A 592 -31.78 -6.83 7.62
C ASN A 592 -32.29 -5.46 8.10
N TYR A 593 -31.72 -4.95 9.19
CA TYR A 593 -32.08 -3.64 9.73
C TYR A 593 -31.58 -2.50 8.84
N VAL A 594 -30.33 -2.57 8.39
CA VAL A 594 -29.71 -1.55 7.52
C VAL A 594 -30.43 -1.43 6.18
N GLN A 595 -30.94 -2.53 5.63
CA GLN A 595 -31.71 -2.50 4.38
C GLN A 595 -33.00 -1.66 4.51
N SER A 596 -33.60 -1.60 5.70
CA SER A 596 -34.83 -0.82 5.97
C SER A 596 -34.60 0.59 6.54
N ALA A 597 -33.32 0.94 6.80
CA ALA A 597 -32.94 2.24 7.35
C ALA A 597 -33.13 3.36 6.33
N LEU A 598 -33.52 4.55 6.81
CA LEU A 598 -33.69 5.75 6.01
C LEU A 598 -32.35 6.44 5.77
N VAL A 599 -31.52 6.54 6.81
CA VAL A 599 -30.18 7.12 6.78
C VAL A 599 -29.16 6.06 7.10
N ILE A 600 -28.17 5.90 6.21
CA ILE A 600 -27.06 4.96 6.39
C ILE A 600 -25.75 5.73 6.35
N GLY A 601 -24.93 5.59 7.38
CA GLY A 601 -23.54 6.03 7.38
C GLY A 601 -22.61 4.85 7.20
N THR A 602 -21.79 4.81 6.15
CA THR A 602 -20.79 3.76 5.98
C THR A 602 -19.54 4.24 5.24
N THR A 603 -18.50 3.41 5.15
CA THR A 603 -17.32 3.76 4.35
C THR A 603 -17.59 3.49 2.87
N ILE A 604 -16.96 4.25 1.98
CA ILE A 604 -17.09 4.03 0.53
C ILE A 604 -16.63 2.62 0.12
N SER A 605 -15.61 2.08 0.80
CA SER A 605 -15.13 0.71 0.58
C SER A 605 -16.23 -0.31 0.84
N ARG A 606 -16.99 -0.16 1.93
CA ARG A 606 -18.10 -1.06 2.23
C ARG A 606 -19.27 -0.86 1.27
N ALA A 607 -19.63 0.39 0.97
CA ALA A 607 -20.66 0.69 -0.01
C ALA A 607 -20.35 0.13 -1.41
N THR A 608 -19.07 0.00 -1.76
CA THR A 608 -18.64 -0.55 -3.05
C THR A 608 -18.76 -2.07 -3.09
N VAL A 609 -18.42 -2.75 -2.00
CA VAL A 609 -18.23 -4.23 -1.97
C VAL A 609 -19.47 -4.98 -1.46
N ASP A 610 -20.28 -4.38 -0.59
CA ASP A 610 -21.44 -5.03 0.00
C ASP A 610 -22.61 -5.09 -1.00
N PRO A 611 -23.10 -6.30 -1.38
CA PRO A 611 -24.15 -6.46 -2.39
C PRO A 611 -25.47 -5.75 -2.08
N MET A 612 -25.71 -5.39 -0.81
CA MET A 612 -26.89 -4.60 -0.40
C MET A 612 -26.99 -3.27 -1.17
N PHE A 613 -25.87 -2.75 -1.68
CA PHE A 613 -25.80 -1.50 -2.44
C PHE A 613 -25.80 -1.70 -3.97
N ASP A 614 -25.91 -2.92 -4.50
CA ASP A 614 -25.82 -3.15 -5.96
C ASP A 614 -27.03 -2.59 -6.71
N GLU A 615 -28.24 -2.71 -6.16
CA GLU A 615 -29.49 -2.28 -6.80
C GLU A 615 -30.21 -1.15 -6.05
N ARG A 616 -29.60 -0.59 -4.99
CA ARG A 616 -30.21 0.41 -4.12
C ARG A 616 -29.72 1.82 -4.45
N GLN A 617 -30.65 2.73 -4.76
CA GLN A 617 -30.38 4.17 -4.84
C GLN A 617 -31.01 4.93 -3.66
N PHE A 618 -30.41 6.06 -3.30
CA PHE A 618 -30.83 6.95 -2.22
C PHE A 618 -31.20 8.32 -2.78
N ASP A 619 -32.15 9.01 -2.16
CA ASP A 619 -32.56 10.35 -2.59
C ASP A 619 -31.37 11.33 -2.56
N LEU A 620 -30.55 11.20 -1.52
CA LEU A 620 -29.33 11.98 -1.36
C LEU A 620 -28.15 11.08 -0.99
N VAL A 621 -27.08 11.14 -1.77
CA VAL A 621 -25.79 10.59 -1.36
C VAL A 621 -24.83 11.74 -1.07
N MET A 622 -24.23 11.72 0.12
CA MET A 622 -23.20 12.67 0.52
C MET A 622 -21.86 11.94 0.69
N PHE A 623 -20.82 12.48 0.06
CA PHE A 623 -19.45 11.97 0.19
C PHE A 623 -18.57 12.97 0.92
N ASP A 624 -18.19 12.67 2.17
CA ASP A 624 -17.25 13.48 2.97
C ASP A 624 -15.78 13.08 2.74
N GLU A 625 -14.88 14.05 2.87
CA GLU A 625 -13.43 13.93 2.60
C GLU A 625 -13.11 13.43 1.18
N VAL A 626 -13.89 13.89 0.20
CA VAL A 626 -13.78 13.46 -1.21
C VAL A 626 -12.44 13.81 -1.87
N SER A 627 -11.66 14.74 -1.30
CA SER A 627 -10.33 15.11 -1.79
C SER A 627 -9.29 13.99 -1.66
N MET A 628 -9.57 12.95 -0.87
CA MET A 628 -8.72 11.75 -0.75
C MET A 628 -9.19 10.59 -1.64
N ALA A 629 -10.32 10.75 -2.34
CA ALA A 629 -10.94 9.72 -3.15
C ALA A 629 -10.33 9.62 -4.54
N TYR A 630 -10.21 8.40 -5.06
CA TYR A 630 -10.07 8.22 -6.50
C TYR A 630 -11.37 8.67 -7.18
N VAL A 631 -11.27 9.32 -8.33
CA VAL A 631 -12.45 9.71 -9.13
C VAL A 631 -13.42 8.52 -9.32
N PRO A 632 -12.97 7.29 -9.66
CA PRO A 632 -13.85 6.12 -9.72
C PRO A 632 -14.68 5.87 -8.45
N GLN A 633 -14.14 6.13 -7.25
CA GLN A 633 -14.89 5.96 -5.99
C GLN A 633 -15.99 6.99 -5.85
N VAL A 634 -15.75 8.21 -6.32
CA VAL A 634 -16.75 9.29 -6.35
C VAL A 634 -17.86 8.93 -7.33
N ILE A 635 -17.51 8.41 -8.51
CA ILE A 635 -18.49 7.96 -9.51
C ILE A 635 -19.31 6.77 -8.97
N ALA A 636 -18.67 5.80 -8.32
CA ALA A 636 -19.38 4.69 -7.67
C ALA A 636 -20.34 5.16 -6.58
N ALA A 637 -19.97 6.17 -5.79
CA ALA A 637 -20.88 6.79 -4.83
C ALA A 637 -22.04 7.54 -5.52
N ALA A 638 -21.75 8.28 -6.58
CA ALA A 638 -22.76 9.00 -7.35
C ALA A 638 -23.76 8.08 -8.04
N ALA A 639 -23.36 6.85 -8.40
CA ALA A 639 -24.27 5.84 -8.96
C ALA A 639 -25.35 5.42 -7.96
N LEU A 640 -25.07 5.49 -6.66
CA LEU A 640 -26.03 5.21 -5.60
C LEU A 640 -27.03 6.37 -5.38
N ALA A 641 -26.91 7.48 -6.09
CA ALA A 641 -27.77 8.66 -5.92
C ALA A 641 -28.90 8.70 -6.95
N ARG A 642 -30.12 8.90 -6.47
CA ARG A 642 -31.35 9.02 -7.27
C ARG A 642 -31.66 10.47 -7.65
N GLU A 643 -31.71 11.37 -6.67
CA GLU A 643 -32.10 12.76 -6.91
C GLU A 643 -30.91 13.71 -6.80
N LYS A 644 -30.10 13.57 -5.74
CA LYS A 644 -29.02 14.51 -5.44
C LYS A 644 -27.72 13.85 -5.00
N PHE A 645 -26.60 14.43 -5.42
CA PHE A 645 -25.26 14.02 -5.03
C PHE A 645 -24.46 15.21 -4.49
N MET A 646 -23.88 15.03 -3.30
CA MET A 646 -23.12 16.08 -2.62
C MET A 646 -21.68 15.61 -2.34
N CYS A 647 -20.72 16.22 -3.01
CA CYS A 647 -19.29 16.06 -2.73
C CYS A 647 -18.85 17.07 -1.68
N VAL A 648 -18.20 16.63 -0.60
CA VAL A 648 -17.70 17.50 0.46
C VAL A 648 -16.22 17.21 0.69
N GLY A 649 -15.37 18.24 0.60
CA GLY A 649 -13.93 18.06 0.81
C GLY A 649 -13.13 19.34 0.69
N ASP A 650 -11.80 19.20 0.66
CA ASP A 650 -10.89 20.32 0.53
C ASP A 650 -9.66 19.96 -0.29
N PHE A 651 -9.60 20.45 -1.53
CA PHE A 651 -8.46 20.24 -2.43
C PHE A 651 -7.17 20.98 -2.00
N LYS A 652 -7.21 21.76 -0.91
CA LYS A 652 -6.00 22.29 -0.24
C LYS A 652 -5.54 21.40 0.93
N GLN A 653 -6.21 20.28 1.20
CA GLN A 653 -5.77 19.20 2.10
C GLN A 653 -5.32 17.97 1.29
N LEU A 654 -5.14 16.81 1.94
CA LEU A 654 -4.48 15.64 1.33
C LEU A 654 -5.24 15.08 0.10
N ALA A 655 -4.44 14.62 -0.87
CA ALA A 655 -4.86 14.01 -2.15
C ALA A 655 -5.04 12.49 -2.02
N PRO A 656 -5.68 11.83 -3.01
CA PRO A 656 -5.56 10.39 -3.16
C PRO A 656 -4.09 9.96 -3.39
N ILE A 657 -3.75 8.76 -2.89
CA ILE A 657 -2.42 8.17 -3.04
C ILE A 657 -2.56 6.86 -3.83
N SER A 658 -1.91 6.76 -4.97
CA SER A 658 -1.71 5.49 -5.71
C SER A 658 -0.27 5.01 -5.53
N GLN A 659 -0.09 3.70 -5.35
CA GLN A 659 1.22 3.10 -5.10
C GLN A 659 1.97 2.84 -6.40
N ASN A 660 1.26 2.64 -7.52
CA ASN A 660 1.86 2.46 -8.83
C ASN A 660 2.06 3.81 -9.56
N GLN A 661 3.31 4.17 -9.84
CA GLN A 661 3.62 5.37 -10.63
C GLN A 661 3.10 5.34 -12.08
N ALA A 662 2.71 4.17 -12.60
CA ALA A 662 2.07 4.03 -13.91
C ALA A 662 0.54 4.28 -13.88
N ALA A 663 -0.05 4.42 -12.69
CA ALA A 663 -1.47 4.69 -12.47
C ALA A 663 -1.71 6.14 -11.97
N ARG A 664 -0.93 7.11 -12.48
CA ARG A 664 -0.95 8.51 -12.04
C ARG A 664 -2.33 9.16 -12.09
N ILE A 665 -3.19 8.77 -13.03
CA ILE A 665 -4.55 9.32 -13.11
C ILE A 665 -5.38 9.06 -11.85
N LEU A 666 -5.09 7.98 -11.09
CA LEU A 666 -5.73 7.72 -9.79
C LEU A 666 -5.32 8.72 -8.70
N GLN A 667 -4.23 9.49 -8.90
CA GLN A 667 -3.80 10.54 -7.96
C GLN A 667 -4.52 11.88 -8.21
N VAL A 668 -5.40 11.95 -9.22
CA VAL A 668 -6.24 13.11 -9.50
C VAL A 668 -7.44 13.07 -8.57
N ASP A 669 -7.64 14.13 -7.78
CA ASP A 669 -8.83 14.31 -6.95
C ASP A 669 -10.02 14.84 -7.77
N ILE A 670 -11.25 14.67 -7.26
CA ILE A 670 -12.46 15.10 -7.98
C ILE A 670 -12.48 16.59 -8.32
N PHE A 671 -11.90 17.45 -7.49
CA PHE A 671 -11.87 18.89 -7.75
C PHE A 671 -10.96 19.20 -8.95
N SER A 672 -9.85 18.48 -9.05
CA SER A 672 -8.92 18.57 -10.18
C SER A 672 -9.55 18.00 -11.46
N TYR A 673 -10.28 16.87 -11.36
CA TYR A 673 -11.03 16.29 -12.48
C TYR A 673 -12.10 17.24 -13.01
N LEU A 674 -12.87 17.88 -12.13
CA LEU A 674 -13.85 18.93 -12.47
C LEU A 674 -13.21 20.27 -12.88
N ARG A 675 -11.87 20.33 -12.98
CA ARG A 675 -11.10 21.54 -13.33
C ARG A 675 -11.32 22.73 -12.41
N ILE A 676 -11.77 22.50 -11.17
CA ILE A 676 -11.86 23.53 -10.11
C ILE A 676 -10.47 23.98 -9.67
N VAL A 677 -9.48 23.08 -9.75
CA VAL A 677 -8.09 23.38 -9.46
C VAL A 677 -7.19 22.70 -10.49
N ASP A 678 -6.12 23.37 -10.93
CA ASP A 678 -5.11 22.76 -11.82
C ASP A 678 -3.88 22.24 -11.04
N GLU A 679 -2.98 21.57 -11.75
CA GLU A 679 -1.70 21.07 -11.20
C GLU A 679 -0.80 22.18 -10.64
N LYS A 680 -1.00 23.44 -11.05
CA LYS A 680 -0.25 24.60 -10.56
C LYS A 680 -0.91 25.24 -9.33
N GLY A 681 -2.08 24.75 -8.93
CA GLY A 681 -2.86 25.25 -7.79
C GLY A 681 -3.68 26.50 -8.08
N ASN A 682 -3.85 26.88 -9.34
CA ASN A 682 -4.82 27.90 -9.77
C ASN A 682 -6.23 27.36 -9.56
N MET A 683 -7.16 28.24 -9.20
CA MET A 683 -8.53 27.88 -8.85
C MET A 683 -9.48 28.53 -9.85
N PHE A 684 -10.44 27.76 -10.33
CA PHE A 684 -11.39 28.13 -11.37
C PHE A 684 -12.81 28.03 -10.82
N TRP A 685 -13.68 28.90 -11.30
CA TRP A 685 -15.09 28.84 -10.94
C TRP A 685 -15.74 27.62 -11.60
N HIS A 686 -16.71 27.04 -10.91
CA HIS A 686 -17.49 25.92 -11.42
C HIS A 686 -18.93 26.05 -10.92
N PRO A 687 -19.96 25.80 -11.74
CA PRO A 687 -21.35 26.03 -11.37
C PRO A 687 -21.79 25.16 -10.20
N TRP A 688 -21.30 23.92 -10.07
CA TRP A 688 -21.60 23.06 -8.91
C TRP A 688 -20.86 23.45 -7.62
N LEU A 689 -19.91 24.39 -7.65
CA LEU A 689 -19.06 24.70 -6.50
C LEU A 689 -19.73 25.69 -5.53
N VAL A 690 -19.59 25.42 -4.23
CA VAL A 690 -19.94 26.33 -3.13
C VAL A 690 -18.88 26.20 -2.04
N MET A 691 -18.55 27.30 -1.35
CA MET A 691 -17.49 27.32 -0.35
C MET A 691 -18.03 27.58 1.06
N LEU A 692 -17.63 26.78 2.04
CA LEU A 692 -17.78 27.15 3.46
C LEU A 692 -16.58 28.03 3.85
N ASN A 693 -16.78 29.33 4.04
CA ASN A 693 -15.67 30.29 4.17
C ASN A 693 -15.34 30.70 5.61
N GLU A 694 -16.16 30.37 6.61
CA GLU A 694 -15.96 30.81 7.99
C GLU A 694 -15.54 29.69 8.94
N GLN A 695 -14.33 29.76 9.51
CA GLN A 695 -13.81 28.79 10.45
C GLN A 695 -14.25 29.08 11.91
N ARG A 696 -14.50 28.01 12.66
CA ARG A 696 -15.06 28.03 14.03
C ARG A 696 -14.17 27.29 15.05
N ARG A 697 -12.98 26.85 14.64
CA ARG A 697 -12.09 25.96 15.41
C ARG A 697 -10.90 26.72 16.02
N MET A 698 -10.10 27.31 15.14
CA MET A 698 -8.76 27.79 15.45
C MET A 698 -8.82 29.16 16.10
N ALA A 699 -7.89 29.43 17.02
CA ALA A 699 -7.58 30.79 17.43
C ALA A 699 -7.13 31.63 16.22
N PRO A 700 -7.48 32.92 16.13
CA PRO A 700 -7.14 33.78 14.99
C PRO A 700 -5.66 33.79 14.60
N ALA A 701 -4.77 33.75 15.60
CA ALA A 701 -3.32 33.68 15.39
C ALA A 701 -2.87 32.39 14.66
N ILE A 702 -3.64 31.30 14.77
CA ILE A 702 -3.37 30.04 14.05
C ILE A 702 -3.99 30.09 12.65
N SER A 703 -5.22 30.60 12.51
CA SER A 703 -5.93 30.65 11.22
C SER A 703 -5.38 31.69 10.24
N GLU A 704 -4.67 32.73 10.72
CA GLU A 704 -4.08 33.78 9.88
C GLU A 704 -3.14 33.19 8.81
N PHE A 705 -2.24 32.27 9.18
CA PHE A 705 -1.29 31.65 8.26
C PHE A 705 -1.97 30.87 7.12
N PRO A 706 -2.81 29.84 7.37
CA PRO A 706 -3.47 29.11 6.30
C PRO A 706 -4.40 30.02 5.50
N SER A 707 -5.13 30.95 6.15
CA SER A 707 -5.98 31.90 5.44
C SER A 707 -5.18 32.70 4.40
N LYS A 708 -4.08 33.33 4.81
CA LYS A 708 -3.27 34.19 3.95
C LYS A 708 -2.52 33.42 2.87
N PHE A 709 -1.82 32.34 3.23
CA PHE A 709 -0.84 31.70 2.35
C PHE A 709 -1.38 30.49 1.58
N ILE A 710 -2.53 29.92 1.99
CA ILE A 710 -3.09 28.69 1.41
C ILE A 710 -4.46 28.96 0.78
N TYR A 711 -5.34 29.65 1.51
CA TYR A 711 -6.71 29.97 1.07
C TYR A 711 -6.86 31.37 0.44
N LYS A 712 -5.75 32.09 0.21
CA LYS A 712 -5.72 33.41 -0.46
C LYS A 712 -6.68 34.45 0.16
N GLY A 713 -6.88 34.39 1.48
CA GLY A 713 -7.76 35.28 2.25
C GLY A 713 -9.25 34.93 2.21
N LEU A 714 -9.64 33.83 1.55
CA LEU A 714 -11.04 33.38 1.50
C LEU A 714 -11.53 32.78 2.82
N LEU A 715 -10.62 32.20 3.62
CA LEU A 715 -10.94 31.66 4.94
C LEU A 715 -11.01 32.79 5.97
N LYS A 716 -12.17 32.96 6.61
CA LYS A 716 -12.44 33.99 7.63
C LYS A 716 -12.72 33.36 8.98
N ASP A 717 -12.50 34.14 10.04
CA ASP A 717 -12.85 33.72 11.40
C ASP A 717 -14.31 34.05 11.70
N ASN A 718 -15.05 33.07 12.23
CA ASN A 718 -16.41 33.28 12.70
C ASN A 718 -16.42 33.98 14.07
N SER A 719 -17.51 34.66 14.41
CA SER A 719 -17.69 35.31 15.72
C SER A 719 -17.48 34.37 16.91
N VAL A 720 -17.74 33.06 16.79
CA VAL A 720 -17.54 32.11 17.90
C VAL A 720 -16.09 31.97 18.37
N VAL A 721 -15.11 32.21 17.50
CA VAL A 721 -13.66 32.21 17.83
C VAL A 721 -13.11 33.61 18.10
N LEU A 722 -13.84 34.66 17.74
CA LEU A 722 -13.46 36.06 17.99
C LEU A 722 -14.01 36.59 19.32
N THR A 723 -15.28 36.29 19.62
CA THR A 723 -16.01 36.83 20.78
C THR A 723 -16.87 35.78 21.51
N GLY A 724 -17.06 34.59 20.94
CA GLY A 724 -17.95 33.56 21.49
C GLY A 724 -17.28 32.53 22.42
N GLN A 725 -17.95 31.39 22.59
CA GLN A 725 -17.54 30.33 23.53
C GLN A 725 -16.19 29.70 23.17
N ASN A 726 -15.91 29.51 21.88
CA ASN A 726 -14.64 28.90 21.45
C ASN A 726 -13.46 29.84 21.69
N LYS A 727 -13.66 31.16 21.60
CA LYS A 727 -12.66 32.14 22.05
C LYS A 727 -12.28 31.91 23.51
N LYS A 728 -13.26 31.81 24.41
CA LYS A 728 -13.02 31.58 25.85
C LYS A 728 -12.26 30.28 26.11
N LYS A 729 -12.64 29.18 25.44
CA LYS A 729 -11.93 27.90 25.54
C LYS A 729 -10.49 28.01 25.03
N ASN A 730 -10.30 28.62 23.86
CA ASN A 730 -8.97 28.83 23.29
C ASN A 730 -8.11 29.72 24.19
N ASP A 731 -8.64 30.80 24.75
CA ASP A 731 -7.91 31.69 25.67
C ASP A 731 -7.42 30.94 26.93
N VAL A 732 -8.21 29.99 27.47
CA VAL A 732 -7.78 29.15 28.60
C VAL A 732 -6.56 28.32 28.23
N VAL A 733 -6.56 27.71 27.05
CA VAL A 733 -5.43 26.91 26.54
C VAL A 733 -4.21 27.79 26.23
N ILE A 734 -4.42 28.94 25.60
CA ILE A 734 -3.36 29.91 25.24
C ILE A 734 -2.62 30.40 26.48
N ASN A 735 -3.34 30.67 27.57
CA ASN A 735 -2.76 31.19 28.81
C ASN A 735 -2.06 30.12 29.68
N LYS A 736 -2.17 28.83 29.35
CA LYS A 736 -1.47 27.74 30.04
C LYS A 736 -0.09 27.48 29.44
N GLN A 737 0.79 26.84 30.22
CA GLN A 737 2.08 26.34 29.73
C GLN A 737 1.89 25.11 28.85
N PRO A 738 2.85 24.80 27.95
CA PRO A 738 4.07 25.56 27.64
C PRO A 738 3.79 26.82 26.81
N LEU A 739 4.67 27.82 26.90
CA LEU A 739 4.63 29.06 26.11
C LEU A 739 3.30 29.83 26.26
N ALA A 740 2.98 30.18 27.51
CA ALA A 740 1.75 30.89 27.84
C ALA A 740 1.62 32.24 27.11
N LYS A 741 0.38 32.66 26.86
CA LYS A 741 -0.04 33.94 26.26
C LYS A 741 0.12 34.06 24.75
N ASP A 742 0.51 32.98 24.07
CA ASP A 742 0.60 32.96 22.61
C ASP A 742 0.07 31.62 22.06
N ALA A 743 -0.55 31.68 20.89
CA ALA A 743 -1.26 30.57 20.26
C ALA A 743 -0.46 29.88 19.16
N LEU A 744 0.57 30.52 18.63
CA LEU A 744 1.44 29.95 17.59
C LEU A 744 2.88 30.21 17.98
N ASN A 745 3.70 29.16 18.13
CA ASN A 745 5.07 29.29 18.63
C ASN A 745 6.07 28.49 17.80
N LEU A 746 7.35 28.85 17.93
CA LEU A 746 8.47 28.10 17.36
C LEU A 746 9.49 27.76 18.46
N VAL A 747 9.85 26.48 18.58
CA VAL A 747 11.03 26.01 19.28
C VAL A 747 12.11 25.72 18.24
N ASP A 748 13.04 26.67 18.10
CA ASP A 748 14.13 26.60 17.15
C ASP A 748 15.30 25.79 17.73
N MET A 749 15.52 24.62 17.13
CA MET A 749 16.58 23.69 17.52
C MET A 749 17.95 24.05 16.93
N ALA A 750 18.07 25.17 16.21
CA ALA A 750 19.36 25.67 15.76
C ALA A 750 20.32 25.87 16.94
N GLY A 751 21.61 25.57 16.73
CA GLY A 751 22.63 25.67 17.78
C GLY A 751 22.70 24.48 18.74
N THR A 752 21.83 23.48 18.61
CA THR A 752 21.95 22.19 19.32
C THR A 752 22.53 21.11 18.39
N TYR A 753 22.90 19.93 18.90
CA TYR A 753 23.18 18.76 18.07
C TYR A 753 21.87 18.00 17.72
N CYS A 754 20.93 18.71 17.09
CA CYS A 754 19.66 18.16 16.62
C CYS A 754 19.91 17.44 15.29
N ALA A 755 20.36 16.19 15.33
CA ALA A 755 20.72 15.42 14.13
C ALA A 755 19.51 14.64 13.56
N ALA A 756 19.40 14.58 12.23
CA ALA A 756 18.40 13.76 11.53
C ALA A 756 19.06 12.62 10.75
N ASP A 757 18.47 11.42 10.82
CA ASP A 757 18.84 10.27 9.99
C ASP A 757 17.62 9.56 9.41
N LYS A 758 17.83 8.50 8.65
CA LYS A 758 16.79 7.64 8.09
C LYS A 758 17.00 6.19 8.54
N ASN A 759 15.90 5.48 8.79
CA ASN A 759 15.94 4.03 9.01
C ASN A 759 16.08 3.26 7.69
N THR A 760 16.11 1.92 7.76
CA THR A 760 16.16 0.99 6.62
C THR A 760 15.10 1.27 5.55
N ASP A 761 13.89 1.68 5.98
CA ASP A 761 12.75 1.92 5.09
C ASP A 761 12.74 3.34 4.50
N GLY A 762 13.76 4.15 4.81
CA GLY A 762 13.91 5.52 4.31
C GLY A 762 13.11 6.58 5.07
N SER A 763 12.44 6.22 6.16
CA SER A 763 11.70 7.14 7.03
C SER A 763 12.66 7.92 7.92
N ARG A 764 12.47 9.23 8.07
CA ARG A 764 13.37 10.10 8.84
C ARG A 764 13.01 10.14 10.33
N PHE A 765 14.03 10.32 11.17
CA PHE A 765 13.86 10.54 12.60
C PHE A 765 14.99 11.41 13.15
N ASN A 766 14.72 12.03 14.30
CA ASN A 766 15.61 12.94 15.00
C ASN A 766 15.39 12.81 16.51
N ILE A 767 16.37 12.24 17.21
CA ILE A 767 16.25 11.87 18.64
C ILE A 767 16.00 13.11 19.50
N LEU A 768 16.80 14.17 19.33
CA LEU A 768 16.66 15.36 20.15
C LEU A 768 15.34 16.09 19.88
N SER A 769 14.93 16.21 18.62
CA SER A 769 13.62 16.79 18.26
C SER A 769 12.45 15.99 18.84
N ALA A 770 12.57 14.66 18.87
CA ALA A 770 11.58 13.77 19.47
C ALA A 770 11.46 14.01 20.98
N VAL A 771 12.60 14.12 21.67
CA VAL A 771 12.65 14.42 23.12
C VAL A 771 11.98 15.75 23.42
N ILE A 772 12.33 16.82 22.69
CA ILE A 772 11.71 18.13 22.89
C ILE A 772 10.21 18.07 22.63
N SER A 773 9.78 17.46 21.52
CA SER A 773 8.36 17.37 21.19
C SER A 773 7.55 16.57 22.23
N PHE A 774 8.12 15.45 22.72
CA PHE A 774 7.57 14.66 23.80
C PHE A 774 7.47 15.46 25.11
N SER A 775 8.57 16.10 25.53
CA SER A 775 8.65 16.92 26.74
C SER A 775 7.68 18.10 26.72
N THR A 776 7.58 18.80 25.58
CA THR A 776 6.62 19.89 25.37
C THR A 776 5.18 19.41 25.55
N ALA A 777 4.82 18.24 24.97
CA ALA A 777 3.47 17.70 25.07
C ALA A 777 3.14 17.22 26.49
N VAL A 778 4.09 16.55 27.16
CA VAL A 778 3.96 16.13 28.57
C VAL A 778 3.82 17.35 29.48
N ASN A 779 4.59 18.41 29.24
CA ASN A 779 4.47 19.66 29.99
C ASN A 779 3.08 20.29 29.82
N ALA A 780 2.52 20.29 28.60
CA ALA A 780 1.16 20.77 28.36
C ALA A 780 0.13 19.99 29.20
N GLN A 781 0.23 18.66 29.20
CA GLN A 781 -0.67 17.81 29.97
C GLN A 781 -0.52 18.02 31.48
N ASN A 782 0.72 18.09 31.99
CA ASN A 782 1.01 18.37 33.40
C ASN A 782 0.47 19.75 33.84
N ASN A 783 0.20 20.65 32.89
CA ASN A 783 -0.44 21.95 33.12
C ASN A 783 -1.96 21.94 32.85
N ASN A 784 -2.60 20.77 33.03
CA ASN A 784 -4.04 20.56 32.93
C ASN A 784 -4.61 20.82 31.53
N ILE A 785 -3.93 20.35 30.50
CA ILE A 785 -4.44 20.31 29.12
C ILE A 785 -4.55 18.85 28.71
N ASP A 786 -5.75 18.29 28.73
CA ASP A 786 -5.92 16.85 28.51
C ASP A 786 -5.85 16.47 27.01
N ASP A 787 -6.29 17.36 26.12
CA ASP A 787 -6.33 17.15 24.66
C ASP A 787 -5.07 17.70 23.95
N VAL A 788 -4.01 16.89 23.92
CA VAL A 788 -2.72 17.22 23.31
C VAL A 788 -2.41 16.25 22.18
N GLY A 789 -2.00 16.79 21.03
CA GLY A 789 -1.55 16.02 19.87
C GLY A 789 -0.11 16.33 19.46
N ILE A 790 0.65 15.32 19.06
CA ILE A 790 1.96 15.45 18.42
C ILE A 790 1.85 14.97 16.98
N ILE A 791 2.20 15.83 16.03
CA ILE A 791 2.13 15.56 14.60
C ILE A 791 3.53 15.66 14.00
N THR A 792 3.91 14.68 13.19
CA THR A 792 5.18 14.70 12.46
C THR A 792 5.03 14.09 11.06
N PRO A 793 5.82 14.49 10.05
CA PRO A 793 5.70 13.90 8.71
C PRO A 793 6.12 12.42 8.65
N TYR A 794 6.97 11.97 9.56
CA TYR A 794 7.70 10.70 9.41
C TYR A 794 7.29 9.63 10.42
N ALA A 795 7.00 8.43 9.91
CA ALA A 795 6.60 7.29 10.75
C ALA A 795 7.67 6.87 11.77
N ALA A 796 8.97 6.95 11.43
CA ALA A 796 10.03 6.60 12.37
C ALA A 796 10.06 7.55 13.58
N GLN A 797 9.79 8.84 13.38
CA GLN A 797 9.65 9.81 14.45
C GLN A 797 8.44 9.51 15.33
N VAL A 798 7.28 9.18 14.74
CA VAL A 798 6.09 8.75 15.49
C VAL A 798 6.40 7.55 16.38
N ARG A 799 7.09 6.54 15.86
CA ARG A 799 7.46 5.33 16.62
C ARG A 799 8.33 5.67 17.84
N LEU A 800 9.33 6.52 17.66
CA LEU A 800 10.21 6.95 18.75
C LEU A 800 9.44 7.71 19.84
N ILE A 801 8.58 8.66 19.46
CA ILE A 801 7.77 9.43 20.41
C ILE A 801 6.75 8.55 21.14
N ARG A 802 6.08 7.64 20.43
CA ARG A 802 5.16 6.67 21.04
C ARG A 802 5.85 5.74 22.04
N ALA A 803 7.08 5.29 21.74
CA ALA A 803 7.87 4.50 22.68
C ALA A 803 8.15 5.27 23.98
N MET A 804 8.52 6.56 23.86
CA MET A 804 8.72 7.44 25.03
C MET A 804 7.42 7.65 25.83
N LEU A 805 6.29 7.87 25.15
CA LEU A 805 4.98 7.99 25.80
C LEU A 805 4.60 6.70 26.56
N ARG A 806 4.76 5.53 25.93
CA ARG A 806 4.47 4.23 26.56
C ARG A 806 5.30 4.02 27.82
N ASP A 807 6.59 4.36 27.76
CA ASP A 807 7.46 4.24 28.91
C ASP A 807 7.12 5.25 30.03
N TYR A 808 6.64 6.45 29.68
CA TYR A 808 6.31 7.50 30.64
C TYR A 808 5.01 7.25 31.42
N TYR A 809 3.97 6.72 30.77
CA TYR A 809 2.67 6.41 31.41
C TYR A 809 2.56 4.97 31.94
N ALA A 810 3.57 4.12 31.72
CA ALA A 810 3.53 2.70 32.08
C ALA A 810 2.35 1.94 31.43
N LYS A 811 1.57 1.16 32.20
CA LYS A 811 0.44 0.36 31.68
C LYS A 811 -0.81 1.19 31.35
N ASP A 812 -0.81 2.48 31.65
CA ASP A 812 -1.94 3.36 31.37
C ASP A 812 -1.88 3.84 29.91
N ILE A 813 -3.06 3.99 29.30
CA ILE A 813 -3.19 4.48 27.93
C ILE A 813 -2.78 5.96 27.90
N PRO A 814 -1.81 6.37 27.08
CA PRO A 814 -1.39 7.76 27.01
C PRO A 814 -2.54 8.64 26.51
N SER A 815 -2.84 9.74 27.22
CA SER A 815 -3.85 10.70 26.72
C SER A 815 -3.31 11.53 25.54
N ILE A 816 -1.98 11.67 25.43
CA ILE A 816 -1.33 12.40 24.35
C ILE A 816 -1.37 11.55 23.08
N ARG A 817 -1.99 12.09 22.04
CA ARG A 817 -2.06 11.43 20.73
C ARG A 817 -0.82 11.77 19.91
N CYS A 818 -0.15 10.77 19.33
CA CYS A 818 0.97 11.00 18.42
C CYS A 818 0.74 10.26 17.09
N ALA A 819 0.78 10.95 15.96
CA ALA A 819 0.59 10.31 14.65
C ALA A 819 1.26 11.08 13.50
N THR A 820 1.31 10.44 12.32
CA THR A 820 1.70 11.15 11.10
C THR A 820 0.62 12.12 10.65
N VAL A 821 0.96 13.12 9.83
CA VAL A 821 -0.03 14.08 9.28
C VAL A 821 -1.22 13.38 8.62
N HIS A 822 -0.97 12.31 7.86
CA HIS A 822 -2.01 11.52 7.19
C HIS A 822 -2.95 10.82 8.19
N GLN A 823 -2.41 10.26 9.26
CA GLN A 823 -3.19 9.55 10.28
C GLN A 823 -3.94 10.49 11.22
N PHE A 824 -3.47 11.72 11.41
CA PHE A 824 -4.13 12.72 12.24
C PHE A 824 -5.27 13.47 11.48
N GLN A 825 -5.47 13.21 10.19
CA GLN A 825 -6.56 13.82 9.44
C GLN A 825 -7.93 13.49 10.05
N GLY A 826 -8.85 14.45 10.04
CA GLY A 826 -10.16 14.34 10.70
C GLY A 826 -10.13 14.56 12.22
N SER A 827 -8.98 14.39 12.87
CA SER A 827 -8.79 14.71 14.29
C SER A 827 -8.46 16.20 14.50
N GLU A 828 -8.56 16.66 15.74
CA GLU A 828 -8.19 18.00 16.22
C GLU A 828 -7.81 17.92 17.70
N SER A 829 -6.94 18.82 18.18
CA SER A 829 -6.54 18.91 19.59
C SER A 829 -6.50 20.36 20.07
N ASP A 830 -6.66 20.55 21.38
CA ASP A 830 -6.51 21.87 22.01
C ASP A 830 -5.08 22.41 21.82
N VAL A 831 -4.08 21.54 21.99
CA VAL A 831 -2.66 21.83 21.72
C VAL A 831 -2.12 20.85 20.67
N ILE A 832 -1.42 21.38 19.66
CA ILE A 832 -0.66 20.58 18.69
C ILE A 832 0.82 20.93 18.78
N VAL A 833 1.67 19.91 18.93
CA VAL A 833 3.11 20.00 18.71
C VAL A 833 3.42 19.46 17.32
N PHE A 834 3.94 20.28 16.41
CA PHE A 834 4.36 19.87 15.07
C PHE A 834 5.88 19.73 15.00
N ASP A 835 6.37 18.50 14.91
CA ASP A 835 7.79 18.18 14.79
C ASP A 835 8.19 18.01 13.32
N ALA A 836 8.99 18.95 12.81
CA ALA A 836 9.44 18.95 11.43
C ALA A 836 10.53 17.90 11.13
N VAL A 837 11.24 17.39 12.15
CA VAL A 837 12.33 16.38 12.10
C VAL A 837 13.60 16.80 11.35
N GLU A 838 13.44 17.53 10.25
CA GLU A 838 14.49 17.85 9.30
C GLU A 838 15.63 18.65 9.92
N SER A 839 16.84 18.13 9.74
CA SER A 839 18.07 18.76 10.19
C SER A 839 19.28 18.10 9.51
N TYR A 840 20.47 18.59 9.84
CA TYR A 840 21.75 18.00 9.46
C TYR A 840 21.97 16.62 10.12
N PRO A 841 22.87 15.77 9.61
CA PRO A 841 23.77 15.94 8.47
C PRO A 841 23.12 15.71 7.10
N LYS A 842 21.81 15.45 7.03
CA LYS A 842 21.14 15.29 5.73
C LYS A 842 21.05 16.63 5.01
N GLY A 843 21.91 16.86 4.00
CA GLY A 843 21.96 18.12 3.24
C GLY A 843 20.72 18.47 2.40
N ALA A 844 19.71 17.60 2.37
CA ALA A 844 18.43 17.85 1.71
C ALA A 844 17.28 17.39 2.60
N VAL A 845 16.14 18.07 2.48
CA VAL A 845 14.87 17.64 3.06
C VAL A 845 14.44 16.27 2.52
N GLY A 846 13.71 15.52 3.33
CA GLY A 846 13.10 14.26 2.91
C GLY A 846 12.01 14.47 1.87
N TYR A 847 11.62 13.37 1.24
CA TYR A 847 10.69 13.35 0.10
C TYR A 847 9.38 14.12 0.38
N LEU A 848 8.77 13.85 1.53
CA LEU A 848 7.47 14.42 1.97
C LEU A 848 7.51 15.93 2.15
N MET A 849 8.69 16.48 2.41
CA MET A 849 8.91 17.86 2.80
C MET A 849 9.68 18.67 1.74
N GLY A 850 9.94 18.09 0.54
CA GLY A 850 10.87 18.70 -0.41
C GLY A 850 10.56 18.60 -1.91
N LYS A 851 9.86 17.56 -2.38
CA LYS A 851 9.81 17.28 -3.82
C LYS A 851 8.69 18.01 -4.59
N GLU A 852 7.56 18.23 -3.93
CA GLU A 852 6.30 18.67 -4.56
C GLU A 852 5.66 19.82 -3.75
N PRO A 853 5.74 21.08 -4.20
CA PRO A 853 5.26 22.24 -3.44
C PRO A 853 3.79 22.12 -3.00
N ASN A 854 2.93 21.56 -3.86
CA ASN A 854 1.51 21.37 -3.56
C ASN A 854 1.29 20.30 -2.49
N GLN A 855 2.01 19.17 -2.54
CA GLN A 855 1.91 18.13 -1.52
C GLN A 855 2.40 18.64 -0.15
N VAL A 856 3.53 19.36 -0.12
CA VAL A 856 4.02 19.97 1.12
C VAL A 856 3.01 20.99 1.65
N THR A 857 2.39 21.80 0.77
CA THR A 857 1.35 22.76 1.17
C THR A 857 0.17 22.07 1.82
N ARG A 858 -0.33 20.98 1.22
CA ARG A 858 -1.41 20.16 1.77
C ARG A 858 -1.03 19.56 3.14
N LEU A 859 0.20 19.05 3.27
CA LEU A 859 0.72 18.46 4.50
C LEU A 859 0.82 19.49 5.65
N ILE A 860 1.43 20.65 5.39
CA ILE A 860 1.54 21.73 6.38
C ILE A 860 0.18 22.29 6.75
N ASN A 861 -0.71 22.47 5.76
CA ASN A 861 -2.07 22.92 6.01
C ASN A 861 -2.80 22.00 7.00
N VAL A 862 -2.76 20.68 6.76
CA VAL A 862 -3.37 19.72 7.67
C VAL A 862 -2.75 19.83 9.06
N ALA A 863 -1.42 19.76 9.17
CA ALA A 863 -0.72 19.75 10.45
C ALA A 863 -1.07 20.97 11.34
N ILE A 864 -1.02 22.18 10.79
CA ILE A 864 -1.28 23.41 11.56
C ILE A 864 -2.76 23.57 11.90
N THR A 865 -3.66 23.18 11.00
CA THR A 865 -5.11 23.36 11.21
C THR A 865 -5.75 22.32 12.15
N ARG A 866 -4.92 21.46 12.76
CA ARG A 866 -5.34 20.54 13.81
C ARG A 866 -5.40 21.18 15.20
N GLY A 867 -4.66 22.27 15.43
CA GLY A 867 -4.64 22.96 16.71
C GLY A 867 -5.81 23.93 16.87
N LYS A 868 -6.52 23.86 18.01
CA LYS A 868 -7.61 24.79 18.35
C LYS A 868 -7.06 26.04 19.06
N GLY A 869 -6.43 25.83 20.21
CA GLY A 869 -5.94 26.89 21.08
C GLY A 869 -4.47 27.21 20.85
N LYS A 870 -3.61 26.19 20.69
CA LYS A 870 -2.16 26.38 20.55
C LYS A 870 -1.52 25.44 19.53
N VAL A 871 -0.56 25.96 18.75
CA VAL A 871 0.32 25.19 17.86
C VAL A 871 1.77 25.55 18.16
N ILE A 872 2.58 24.54 18.49
CA ILE A 872 4.00 24.69 18.79
C ILE A 872 4.79 23.94 17.72
N VAL A 873 5.57 24.67 16.92
CA VAL A 873 6.41 24.10 15.87
C VAL A 873 7.80 23.81 16.43
N VAL A 874 8.31 22.59 16.28
CA VAL A 874 9.68 22.21 16.62
C VAL A 874 10.45 22.00 15.32
N ALA A 875 11.49 22.79 15.08
CA ALA A 875 12.27 22.74 13.84
C ALA A 875 13.68 23.31 14.02
N ASN A 876 14.62 22.90 13.17
CA ASN A 876 15.90 23.60 13.03
C ASN A 876 15.74 24.71 11.96
N ALA A 877 15.42 25.94 12.36
CA ALA A 877 15.07 26.98 11.40
C ALA A 877 16.23 27.34 10.45
N ARG A 878 17.48 27.21 10.93
CA ARG A 878 18.68 27.47 10.12
C ARG A 878 18.84 26.48 8.97
N PHE A 879 18.51 25.21 9.19
CA PHE A 879 18.48 24.20 8.13
C PHE A 879 17.51 24.61 7.01
N TRP A 880 16.29 25.03 7.38
CA TRP A 880 15.26 25.46 6.44
C TRP A 880 15.62 26.75 5.71
N GLU A 881 16.21 27.71 6.41
CA GLU A 881 16.72 28.94 5.79
C GLU A 881 17.80 28.63 4.74
N ASN A 882 18.79 27.79 5.07
CA ASN A 882 19.88 27.46 4.16
C ASN A 882 19.39 26.81 2.85
N ILE A 883 18.30 26.05 2.88
CA ILE A 883 17.76 25.36 1.70
C ILE A 883 16.76 26.23 0.92
N PHE A 884 15.95 27.05 1.60
CA PHE A 884 14.77 27.68 1.02
C PHE A 884 14.71 29.21 1.13
N LYS A 885 15.77 29.88 1.62
CA LYS A 885 15.84 31.35 1.58
C LYS A 885 15.59 31.88 0.17
N GLY A 886 14.69 32.85 0.06
CA GLY A 886 14.27 33.42 -1.23
C GLY A 886 13.38 32.52 -2.08
N ARG A 887 13.02 31.31 -1.62
CA ARG A 887 12.13 30.37 -2.34
C ARG A 887 10.71 30.39 -1.77
N ASN A 888 9.76 29.95 -2.58
CA ASN A 888 8.34 29.84 -2.20
C ASN A 888 8.03 28.48 -1.54
N HIS A 889 8.71 28.15 -0.44
CA HIS A 889 8.42 26.92 0.32
C HIS A 889 7.49 27.21 1.50
N VAL A 890 6.33 26.55 1.55
CA VAL A 890 5.25 26.83 2.52
C VAL A 890 5.66 26.66 3.98
N PHE A 891 6.41 25.61 4.32
CA PHE A 891 6.89 25.44 5.70
C PHE A 891 7.91 26.51 6.09
N TYR A 892 8.78 26.90 5.16
CA TYR A 892 9.72 28.00 5.41
C TYR A 892 8.97 29.32 5.62
N ARG A 893 7.91 29.58 4.83
CA ARG A 893 7.00 30.71 5.04
C ARG A 893 6.32 30.67 6.40
N LEU A 894 5.95 29.50 6.92
CA LEU A 894 5.42 29.36 8.28
C LEU A 894 6.45 29.81 9.32
N LEU A 895 7.68 29.32 9.23
CA LEU A 895 8.75 29.75 10.14
C LEU A 895 8.97 31.27 10.09
N GLN A 896 8.99 31.85 8.89
CA GLN A 896 9.11 33.30 8.71
C GLN A 896 7.89 34.06 9.24
N HIS A 897 6.68 33.51 9.07
CA HIS A 897 5.47 34.10 9.62
C HIS A 897 5.54 34.17 11.15
N ILE A 898 5.96 33.09 11.80
CA ILE A 898 6.15 33.06 13.26
C ILE A 898 7.20 34.09 13.69
N LYS A 899 8.39 34.08 13.08
CA LYS A 899 9.49 35.01 13.44
C LYS A 899 9.15 36.49 13.19
N ASN A 900 8.35 36.81 12.17
CA ASN A 900 8.07 38.20 11.79
C ASN A 900 6.83 38.82 12.46
N LYS A 901 5.98 38.04 13.13
CA LYS A 901 4.67 38.50 13.66
C LYS A 901 4.61 38.61 15.19
N ASN A 902 5.76 38.75 15.86
CA ASN A 902 5.88 38.84 17.32
C ASN A 902 5.31 37.63 18.07
N HIS A 903 5.30 36.45 17.44
CA HIS A 903 5.05 35.20 18.15
C HIS A 903 6.25 34.80 19.00
N GLN A 904 6.03 33.98 20.03
CA GLN A 904 7.09 33.47 20.88
C GLN A 904 7.99 32.51 20.09
N VAL A 905 9.27 32.87 20.00
CA VAL A 905 10.33 32.04 19.44
C VAL A 905 11.28 31.68 20.57
N VAL A 906 11.40 30.38 20.83
CA VAL A 906 12.41 29.82 21.73
C VAL A 906 13.64 29.52 20.88
N GLU A 907 14.73 30.25 21.10
CA GLU A 907 15.96 30.11 20.33
C GLU A 907 17.21 30.41 21.18
N TYR A 908 18.38 30.01 20.68
CA TYR A 908 19.63 30.18 21.44
C TYR A 908 20.14 31.62 21.41
N GLN A 909 19.85 32.38 20.34
CA GLN A 909 20.32 33.77 20.18
C GLN A 909 19.78 34.66 21.30
N ASP A 910 18.49 34.48 21.63
CA ASP A 910 17.80 35.21 22.70
C ASP A 910 17.97 34.56 24.08
N LYS A 911 18.78 33.50 24.18
CA LYS A 911 19.03 32.72 25.41
C LYS A 911 17.76 32.14 26.06
N THR A 912 16.70 31.94 25.28
CA THR A 912 15.42 31.39 25.76
C THR A 912 15.37 29.86 25.67
N LEU A 913 16.19 29.24 24.82
CA LEU A 913 16.19 27.79 24.61
C LEU A 913 16.55 26.97 25.85
N GLN A 914 17.62 27.32 26.56
CA GLN A 914 18.04 26.57 27.75
C GLN A 914 16.99 26.63 28.88
N PRO A 915 16.51 27.84 29.30
CA PRO A 915 15.44 27.93 30.31
C PRO A 915 14.17 27.20 29.91
N TYR A 916 13.82 27.22 28.61
CA TYR A 916 12.66 26.48 28.12
C TYR A 916 12.84 24.97 28.30
N VAL A 917 13.98 24.41 27.90
CA VAL A 917 14.27 22.98 28.03
C VAL A 917 14.29 22.53 29.49
N GLU A 918 14.86 23.33 30.38
CA GLU A 918 14.79 23.10 31.83
C GLU A 918 13.32 23.06 32.32
N SER A 919 12.48 23.99 31.84
CA SER A 919 11.07 24.08 32.25
C SER A 919 10.17 22.93 31.78
N ILE A 920 10.54 22.24 30.69
CA ILE A 920 9.80 21.10 30.13
C ILE A 920 10.41 19.75 30.49
N ASN A 921 11.44 19.71 31.34
CA ASN A 921 12.13 18.49 31.72
C ASN A 921 11.15 17.50 32.41
N PRO A 922 10.97 16.27 31.88
CA PRO A 922 9.97 15.36 32.42
C PRO A 922 10.39 14.66 33.73
N GLY A 923 11.68 14.60 34.07
CA GLY A 923 12.19 14.17 35.40
C GLY A 923 11.89 12.72 35.82
N LYS A 924 11.44 11.85 34.90
CA LYS A 924 11.01 10.46 35.16
C LYS A 924 11.87 9.43 34.41
N VAL A 925 11.33 8.88 33.32
CA VAL A 925 12.00 7.90 32.45
C VAL A 925 12.87 8.56 31.40
N VAL A 926 12.64 9.85 31.15
CA VAL A 926 13.45 10.71 30.30
C VAL A 926 13.84 11.93 31.15
N ASP A 927 15.14 12.14 31.33
CA ASP A 927 15.70 13.27 32.06
C ASP A 927 16.61 14.07 31.13
N ILE A 928 16.45 15.40 31.12
CA ILE A 928 17.27 16.31 30.32
C ILE A 928 18.22 17.08 31.22
N PHE A 929 19.51 17.08 30.89
CA PHE A 929 20.55 17.83 31.59
C PHE A 929 21.14 18.85 30.62
N VAL A 930 21.27 20.09 31.08
CA VAL A 930 21.97 21.17 30.37
C VAL A 930 23.29 21.52 31.05
N ASP A 931 23.44 21.17 32.33
CA ASP A 931 24.72 21.15 33.03
C ASP A 931 25.43 19.80 32.82
N GLU A 932 26.71 19.86 32.48
CA GLU A 932 27.50 18.68 32.14
C GLU A 932 27.97 17.89 33.37
N GLN A 933 28.23 18.56 34.49
CA GLN A 933 28.67 17.87 35.71
C GLN A 933 27.50 17.09 36.32
N ASP A 934 26.30 17.66 36.33
CA ASP A 934 25.09 16.97 36.76
C ASP A 934 24.81 15.72 35.91
N ALA A 935 25.00 15.83 34.59
CA ALA A 935 24.85 14.71 33.66
C ALA A 935 25.89 13.60 33.95
N ILE A 936 27.17 13.96 34.12
CA ILE A 936 28.25 13.02 34.41
C ILE A 936 28.05 12.32 35.75
N ALA A 937 27.67 13.05 36.80
CA ALA A 937 27.37 12.47 38.11
C ALA A 937 26.24 11.45 38.05
N LYS A 938 25.22 11.70 37.22
CA LYS A 938 24.15 10.72 36.99
C LYS A 938 24.59 9.54 36.13
N PHE A 939 25.41 9.79 35.11
CA PHE A 939 25.99 8.77 34.24
C PHE A 939 26.89 7.79 35.02
N GLU A 940 27.70 8.29 35.96
CA GLU A 940 28.51 7.47 36.87
C GLU A 940 27.66 6.43 37.62
N GLN A 941 26.50 6.84 38.15
CA GLN A 941 25.59 5.92 38.85
C GLN A 941 25.04 4.80 37.95
N ASP A 942 24.83 5.09 36.66
CA ASP A 942 24.36 4.09 35.69
C ASP A 942 25.50 3.16 35.27
N MET A 943 26.69 3.70 35.02
CA MET A 943 27.88 2.91 34.69
C MET A 943 28.29 1.97 35.82
N LEU A 944 28.22 2.40 37.08
CA LEU A 944 28.45 1.53 38.24
C LEU A 944 27.49 0.33 38.29
N LYS A 945 26.30 0.45 37.70
CA LYS A 945 25.30 -0.63 37.64
C LYS A 945 25.41 -1.49 36.39
N ALA A 946 26.23 -1.10 35.41
CA ALA A 946 26.46 -1.88 34.19
C ALA A 946 27.00 -3.27 34.53
N LYS A 947 26.46 -4.30 33.88
CA LYS A 947 26.69 -5.71 34.19
C LYS A 947 27.36 -6.46 33.06
N TRP A 948 27.01 -6.20 31.80
CA TRP A 948 27.44 -7.08 30.71
C TRP A 948 27.79 -6.37 29.40
N LYS A 949 27.17 -5.24 29.02
CA LYS A 949 27.50 -4.58 27.75
C LYS A 949 27.22 -3.08 27.75
N VAL A 950 28.15 -2.31 27.18
CA VAL A 950 27.98 -0.89 26.88
C VAL A 950 28.30 -0.65 25.40
N VAL A 951 27.37 -0.04 24.66
CA VAL A 951 27.53 0.28 23.23
C VAL A 951 27.58 1.79 23.03
N ILE A 952 28.62 2.29 22.36
CA ILE A 952 28.94 3.71 22.25
C ILE A 952 29.06 4.10 20.77
N SER A 953 28.36 5.16 20.38
CA SER A 953 28.40 5.77 19.04
C SER A 953 28.80 7.23 19.15
N LEU A 954 29.88 7.62 18.47
CA LEU A 954 30.44 8.97 18.50
C LEU A 954 30.49 9.61 17.10
N PRO A 955 29.72 10.66 16.84
CA PRO A 955 29.74 11.35 15.54
C PRO A 955 31.02 12.14 15.26
N SER A 956 31.70 12.62 16.31
CA SER A 956 32.87 13.48 16.23
C SER A 956 33.98 12.96 17.15
N GLY A 957 35.23 13.13 16.74
CA GLY A 957 36.39 12.79 17.56
C GLY A 957 36.87 13.97 18.43
N ALA A 958 36.38 15.18 18.17
CA ALA A 958 36.76 16.41 18.89
C ALA A 958 36.03 16.55 20.24
N LEU A 959 36.28 15.62 21.16
CA LEU A 959 35.67 15.59 22.51
C LEU A 959 36.13 16.78 23.38
N ARG A 960 35.28 17.21 24.32
CA ARG A 960 35.59 18.32 25.25
C ARG A 960 36.35 17.81 26.49
N GLU A 961 36.84 18.73 27.32
CA GLU A 961 37.78 18.45 28.44
C GLU A 961 37.30 17.39 29.44
N THR A 962 35.99 17.31 29.67
CA THR A 962 35.30 16.34 30.53
C THR A 962 35.34 14.91 30.02
N GLU A 963 35.81 14.67 28.78
CA GLU A 963 35.92 13.34 28.18
C GLU A 963 36.72 12.36 29.03
N ASN A 964 37.76 12.84 29.74
CA ASN A 964 38.60 11.99 30.58
C ASN A 964 37.82 11.39 31.75
N GLN A 965 36.84 12.12 32.30
CA GLN A 965 35.98 11.61 33.38
C GLN A 965 35.06 10.52 32.85
N VAL A 966 34.43 10.76 31.69
CA VAL A 966 33.54 9.79 31.03
C VAL A 966 34.31 8.53 30.61
N PHE A 967 35.52 8.69 30.06
CA PHE A 967 36.37 7.58 29.64
C PHE A 967 36.78 6.72 30.82
N LYS A 968 37.17 7.33 31.96
CA LYS A 968 37.52 6.58 33.17
C LYS A 968 36.38 5.66 33.61
N LEU A 969 35.13 6.13 33.57
CA LEU A 969 33.96 5.31 33.89
C LEU A 969 33.75 4.14 32.93
N ILE A 970 34.11 4.31 31.65
CA ILE A 970 34.06 3.25 30.64
C ILE A 970 35.18 2.21 30.88
N ASP A 971 36.40 2.67 31.17
CA ASP A 971 37.56 1.81 31.45
C ASP A 971 37.39 1.01 32.75
N ASP A 972 36.82 1.65 33.79
CA ASP A 972 36.44 0.99 35.04
C ASP A 972 35.34 -0.07 34.83
N ALA A 973 34.44 0.13 33.87
CA ALA A 973 33.43 -0.87 33.51
C ALA A 973 34.04 -2.05 32.74
N ASP A 974 34.93 -1.82 31.78
CA ASP A 974 35.65 -2.91 31.07
C ASP A 974 36.48 -3.74 32.05
N SER A 975 37.15 -3.08 33.01
CA SER A 975 37.92 -3.72 34.08
C SER A 975 37.07 -4.60 35.00
N ARG A 976 35.77 -4.33 35.11
CA ARG A 976 34.79 -5.18 35.82
C ARG A 976 34.20 -6.30 34.96
N GLY A 977 34.62 -6.43 33.70
CA GLY A 977 34.17 -7.46 32.77
C GLY A 977 32.95 -7.08 31.93
N VAL A 978 32.61 -5.79 31.84
CA VAL A 978 31.52 -5.30 30.96
C VAL A 978 32.04 -5.16 29.53
N ASP A 979 31.34 -5.70 28.52
CA ASP A 979 31.76 -5.59 27.13
C ASP A 979 31.56 -4.18 26.56
N ILE A 980 32.66 -3.49 26.27
CA ILE A 980 32.63 -2.17 25.64
C ILE A 980 32.71 -2.30 24.10
N LEU A 981 31.65 -1.87 23.43
CA LEU A 981 31.55 -1.81 21.97
C LEU A 981 31.48 -0.35 21.53
N MET A 982 32.44 0.13 20.75
CA MET A 982 32.50 1.55 20.40
C MET A 982 32.75 1.80 18.91
N LYS A 983 32.02 2.75 18.33
CA LYS A 983 32.17 3.19 16.94
C LYS A 983 32.20 4.71 16.77
N SER A 984 32.89 5.20 15.74
CA SER A 984 32.93 6.64 15.43
C SER A 984 33.04 6.98 13.94
N ASN A 985 32.34 8.04 13.54
CA ASN A 985 32.43 8.63 12.19
C ASN A 985 33.73 9.43 11.98
N ASP A 986 34.31 9.97 13.05
CA ASP A 986 35.51 10.80 13.02
C ASP A 986 36.61 10.15 13.87
N TYR A 987 36.87 8.88 13.57
CA TYR A 987 37.86 8.06 14.29
C TYR A 987 39.25 8.69 14.28
N ALA A 988 39.64 9.36 13.19
CA ALA A 988 40.96 9.97 13.04
C ALA A 988 41.22 11.04 14.11
N SER A 989 40.20 11.82 14.48
CA SER A 989 40.31 12.92 15.43
C SER A 989 40.14 12.50 16.89
N LEU A 990 39.78 11.24 17.17
CA LEU A 990 39.62 10.75 18.55
C LEU A 990 40.94 10.76 19.34
N PRO A 991 40.90 11.00 20.66
CA PRO A 991 42.04 10.79 21.55
C PRO A 991 42.55 9.34 21.51
N GLN A 992 43.83 9.14 21.80
CA GLN A 992 44.48 7.84 21.63
C GLN A 992 43.87 6.74 22.53
N HIS A 993 43.51 7.07 23.76
CA HIS A 993 42.86 6.14 24.69
C HIS A 993 41.47 5.69 24.20
N TRP A 994 40.67 6.58 23.60
CA TRP A 994 39.40 6.22 22.96
C TRP A 994 39.60 5.34 21.72
N LYS A 995 40.65 5.59 20.92
CA LYS A 995 40.96 4.77 19.74
C LYS A 995 41.22 3.31 20.08
N ASN A 996 41.68 3.00 21.29
CA ASN A 996 41.92 1.61 21.71
C ASN A 996 40.63 0.79 21.79
N TYR A 997 39.50 1.42 22.13
CA TYR A 997 38.18 0.79 22.19
C TYR A 997 37.37 0.96 20.89
N CYS A 998 37.63 2.04 20.14
CA CYS A 998 36.79 2.46 19.02
C CYS A 998 37.13 1.78 17.67
N ARG A 999 36.10 1.55 16.86
CA ARG A 999 36.20 1.21 15.42
C ARG A 999 35.65 2.36 14.56
N GLY A 1000 36.33 2.67 13.45
CA GLY A 1000 35.83 3.63 12.47
C GLY A 1000 34.58 3.12 11.73
N THR A 1001 33.65 4.00 11.43
CA THR A 1001 32.41 3.72 10.70
C THR A 1001 31.92 4.96 9.92
N GLU A 1002 30.87 4.81 9.12
CA GLU A 1002 30.15 5.92 8.45
C GLU A 1002 28.72 6.12 8.99
N ASN A 1003 28.23 5.20 9.85
CA ASN A 1003 26.87 5.20 10.39
C ASN A 1003 26.77 5.58 11.89
N ALA A 1004 27.72 6.35 12.43
CA ALA A 1004 27.65 6.91 13.79
C ALA A 1004 27.09 8.34 13.78
N THR A 1005 25.81 8.50 13.41
CA THR A 1005 25.18 9.83 13.27
C THR A 1005 24.89 10.50 14.62
N PHE A 1006 24.58 9.72 15.64
CA PHE A 1006 24.10 10.19 16.95
C PHE A 1006 25.13 9.93 18.07
N PRO A 1007 25.33 10.88 19.01
CA PRO A 1007 26.14 10.69 20.20
C PRO A 1007 25.34 9.89 21.22
N LEU A 1008 25.43 8.56 21.14
CA LEU A 1008 24.55 7.65 21.86
C LEU A 1008 25.38 6.61 22.61
N ILE A 1009 25.08 6.44 23.90
CA ILE A 1009 25.62 5.37 24.76
C ILE A 1009 24.44 4.53 25.23
N ILE A 1010 24.51 3.20 25.10
CA ILE A 1010 23.50 2.25 25.59
C ILE A 1010 24.16 1.31 26.57
N ILE A 1011 23.58 1.18 27.76
CA ILE A 1011 24.07 0.36 28.88
C ILE A 1011 23.06 -0.77 29.11
N ASP A 1012 23.54 -2.01 28.98
CA ASP A 1012 22.82 -3.27 29.23
C ASP A 1012 21.44 -3.39 28.54
N ASP A 1013 21.22 -2.66 27.45
CA ASP A 1013 19.93 -2.54 26.76
C ASP A 1013 18.77 -2.01 27.65
N GLU A 1014 19.09 -1.38 28.79
CA GLU A 1014 18.12 -0.83 29.76
C GLU A 1014 18.18 0.69 29.89
N VAL A 1015 19.36 1.29 29.73
CA VAL A 1015 19.59 2.73 29.86
C VAL A 1015 20.28 3.25 28.61
N ALA A 1016 19.83 4.39 28.09
CA ALA A 1016 20.53 5.10 27.03
C ALA A 1016 20.84 6.54 27.41
N TRP A 1017 21.94 7.06 26.90
CA TRP A 1017 22.40 8.43 27.08
C TRP A 1017 22.66 9.06 25.72
N TYR A 1018 22.03 10.19 25.45
CA TYR A 1018 22.27 11.01 24.27
C TYR A 1018 23.10 12.25 24.65
N GLY A 1019 24.10 12.60 23.83
CA GLY A 1019 24.87 13.84 23.99
C GLY A 1019 26.10 13.75 24.91
N LEU A 1020 26.38 12.57 25.50
CA LEU A 1020 27.60 12.29 26.26
C LEU A 1020 28.54 11.34 25.49
N PRO A 1021 29.88 11.50 25.65
CA PRO A 1021 30.56 12.69 26.17
C PRO A 1021 30.27 13.91 25.29
N THR A 1022 30.36 15.12 25.84
CA THR A 1022 30.20 16.31 25.00
C THR A 1022 31.40 16.49 24.07
N ALA A 1023 31.16 17.03 22.89
CA ALA A 1023 32.19 17.26 21.88
C ALA A 1023 31.91 18.57 21.15
N ASN A 1024 32.88 19.13 20.44
CA ASN A 1024 32.66 20.27 19.55
C ASN A 1024 31.90 19.81 18.31
N TRP A 1025 30.61 19.49 18.48
CA TRP A 1025 29.79 18.94 17.42
C TRP A 1025 29.68 19.93 16.28
N LYS A 1026 29.92 19.45 15.06
CA LYS A 1026 29.81 20.25 13.84
C LYS A 1026 28.93 19.56 12.82
N PHE A 1027 28.10 20.34 12.16
CA PHE A 1027 27.42 19.94 10.94
C PHE A 1027 28.02 20.72 9.78
N ASP A 1028 28.57 20.01 8.80
CA ASP A 1028 29.03 20.62 7.57
C ASP A 1028 27.81 20.98 6.71
N VAL A 1029 27.61 22.27 6.46
CA VAL A 1029 26.48 22.79 5.67
C VAL A 1029 26.81 22.76 4.18
N ASP A 1030 28.03 23.18 3.86
CA ASP A 1030 28.63 23.19 2.54
C ASP A 1030 30.15 23.02 2.69
N LYS A 1031 30.91 23.12 1.59
CA LYS A 1031 32.37 22.92 1.60
C LYS A 1031 33.14 23.96 2.43
N THR A 1032 32.50 25.06 2.81
CA THR A 1032 33.12 26.24 3.43
C THR A 1032 32.52 26.62 4.78
N THR A 1033 31.31 26.15 5.11
CA THR A 1033 30.55 26.59 6.28
C THR A 1033 30.14 25.41 7.16
N SER A 1034 30.43 25.50 8.46
CA SER A 1034 30.03 24.51 9.47
C SER A 1034 29.17 25.15 10.58
N LEU A 1035 28.10 24.47 11.01
CA LEU A 1035 27.35 24.85 12.21
C LEU A 1035 27.90 24.13 13.42
N LYS A 1036 28.25 24.89 14.46
CA LYS A 1036 28.72 24.34 15.73
C LYS A 1036 27.58 24.27 16.73
N THR A 1037 27.58 23.22 17.55
CA THR A 1037 26.71 23.16 18.73
C THR A 1037 27.19 24.14 19.79
N VAL A 1038 26.26 24.95 20.29
CA VAL A 1038 26.47 25.97 21.32
C VAL A 1038 25.61 25.71 22.55
N VAL A 1039 24.47 25.03 22.40
CA VAL A 1039 23.65 24.54 23.53
C VAL A 1039 23.76 23.03 23.60
N TYR A 1040 24.39 22.53 24.66
CA TYR A 1040 24.60 21.11 24.92
C TYR A 1040 23.42 20.58 25.74
N MET A 1041 22.80 19.51 25.24
CA MET A 1041 21.69 18.83 25.91
C MET A 1041 22.07 17.36 26.03
N MET A 1042 22.12 16.87 27.26
CA MET A 1042 22.41 15.48 27.57
C MET A 1042 21.12 14.84 28.06
N VAL A 1043 20.68 13.78 27.39
CA VAL A 1043 19.38 13.15 27.69
C VAL A 1043 19.62 11.74 28.17
N ARG A 1044 19.06 11.43 29.33
CA ARG A 1044 19.07 10.09 29.92
C ARG A 1044 17.72 9.43 29.69
N PHE A 1045 17.72 8.24 29.11
CA PHE A 1045 16.56 7.37 28.93
C PHE A 1045 16.72 6.15 29.84
N LYS A 1046 15.79 5.95 30.77
CA LYS A 1046 15.76 4.77 31.66
C LYS A 1046 14.50 3.96 31.40
N CYS A 1047 14.40 3.41 30.18
CA CYS A 1047 13.16 2.82 29.72
C CYS A 1047 13.33 1.82 28.57
N LYS A 1048 12.67 0.67 28.68
CA LYS A 1048 12.89 -0.49 27.80
C LYS A 1048 12.43 -0.25 26.36
N ASN A 1049 11.19 0.23 26.14
CA ASN A 1049 10.64 0.35 24.79
C ASN A 1049 11.41 1.40 23.97
N THR A 1050 11.78 2.52 24.60
CA THR A 1050 12.55 3.60 23.96
C THR A 1050 13.97 3.15 23.62
N VAL A 1051 14.67 2.46 24.54
CA VAL A 1051 16.03 1.97 24.28
C VAL A 1051 16.03 0.96 23.13
N GLU A 1052 15.07 0.03 23.11
CA GLU A 1052 14.90 -0.92 22.01
C GLU A 1052 14.64 -0.21 20.67
N MET A 1053 13.75 0.79 20.67
CA MET A 1053 13.47 1.60 19.48
C MET A 1053 14.70 2.38 19.00
N LEU A 1054 15.48 2.97 19.90
CA LEU A 1054 16.72 3.68 19.57
C LEU A 1054 17.73 2.73 18.92
N LYS A 1055 17.91 1.52 19.45
CA LYS A 1055 18.77 0.50 18.83
C LYS A 1055 18.33 0.17 17.41
N ALA A 1056 17.03 -0.08 17.23
CA ALA A 1056 16.44 -0.46 15.95
C ALA A 1056 16.50 0.67 14.90
N LEU A 1057 16.40 1.93 15.31
CA LEU A 1057 16.45 3.08 14.40
C LEU A 1057 17.87 3.48 14.01
N THR A 1058 18.85 3.29 14.90
CA THR A 1058 20.21 3.83 14.74
C THR A 1058 21.24 2.82 14.26
N ASP A 1059 20.89 1.53 14.19
CA ASP A 1059 21.80 0.43 13.89
C ASP A 1059 23.11 0.51 14.70
N ILE A 1060 23.01 0.91 15.98
CA ILE A 1060 24.15 1.24 16.82
C ILE A 1060 25.14 0.08 16.98
N GLU A 1061 24.66 -1.16 16.96
CA GLU A 1061 25.47 -2.38 17.09
C GLU A 1061 26.09 -2.84 15.76
N THR A 1062 26.09 -1.98 14.72
CA THR A 1062 26.70 -2.26 13.42
C THR A 1062 27.73 -1.20 13.02
N VAL A 1063 28.70 -1.62 12.22
CA VAL A 1063 29.67 -0.76 11.52
C VAL A 1063 29.34 -0.77 10.04
N ALA A 1064 29.22 0.40 9.43
CA ALA A 1064 29.00 0.56 8.00
C ALA A 1064 30.20 1.27 7.36
N ILE A 1065 30.71 0.72 6.26
CA ILE A 1065 31.74 1.34 5.42
C ILE A 1065 31.30 1.17 3.96
N GLY A 1066 30.89 2.26 3.32
CA GLY A 1066 30.24 2.23 2.02
C GLY A 1066 28.93 1.44 2.05
N VAL A 1067 28.84 0.37 1.25
CA VAL A 1067 27.66 -0.51 1.19
C VAL A 1067 27.73 -1.71 2.15
N ASN A 1068 28.86 -1.92 2.81
CA ASN A 1068 29.07 -3.07 3.67
C ASN A 1068 28.70 -2.73 5.12
N THR A 1069 27.80 -3.53 5.70
CA THR A 1069 27.44 -3.46 7.10
C THR A 1069 27.89 -4.73 7.82
N LYS A 1070 28.56 -4.60 8.95
CA LYS A 1070 29.01 -5.72 9.80
C LYS A 1070 28.60 -5.49 11.24
N LYS A 1071 28.51 -6.56 12.03
CA LYS A 1071 28.30 -6.45 13.48
C LYS A 1071 29.48 -5.73 14.14
N LEU A 1072 29.20 -4.81 15.05
CA LEU A 1072 30.19 -4.16 15.89
C LEU A 1072 30.71 -5.18 16.91
N LEU A 1073 32.03 -5.38 16.93
CA LEU A 1073 32.71 -6.31 17.83
C LEU A 1073 33.68 -5.56 18.74
N LYS A 1074 33.92 -6.09 19.93
CA LYS A 1074 34.92 -5.60 20.86
C LYS A 1074 36.27 -5.53 20.14
N LYS A 1075 37.08 -4.53 20.48
CA LYS A 1075 38.43 -4.38 19.95
C LYS A 1075 39.37 -5.07 20.92
N ASP A 1076 40.09 -6.09 20.46
CA ASP A 1076 40.97 -6.89 21.34
C ASP A 1076 42.09 -5.99 21.89
N ASN A 1077 42.07 -5.74 23.20
CA ASN A 1077 43.13 -5.04 23.90
C ASN A 1077 44.30 -6.02 24.13
N ASN A 1078 45.36 -5.92 23.34
CA ASN A 1078 46.67 -6.46 23.72
C ASN A 1078 47.27 -5.57 24.81
N MET A 1079 46.86 -5.75 26.07
CA MET A 1079 47.64 -5.42 27.26
C MET A 1079 47.05 -6.11 28.50
N VAL A 1080 47.48 -7.36 28.75
CA VAL A 1080 47.64 -7.88 30.11
C VAL A 1080 48.96 -8.65 30.14
N THR A 1081 50.00 -8.01 30.68
CA THR A 1081 51.21 -8.70 31.10
C THR A 1081 50.92 -9.44 32.41
N HIS A 1082 50.88 -10.77 32.37
CA HIS A 1082 51.26 -11.60 33.53
C HIS A 1082 52.22 -12.71 33.08
N PRO A 1083 53.30 -12.98 33.85
CA PRO A 1083 54.37 -13.88 33.42
C PRO A 1083 54.07 -15.34 33.74
N MET A 1084 54.53 -16.21 32.83
CA MET A 1084 54.96 -17.61 33.03
C MET A 1084 53.99 -18.60 33.69
N ALA A 1085 53.47 -19.52 32.87
CA ALA A 1085 53.55 -20.95 33.16
C ALA A 1085 53.57 -21.77 31.86
N SER A 1086 54.63 -22.54 31.70
CA SER A 1086 54.94 -23.46 30.60
C SER A 1086 53.99 -24.66 30.53
N SER A 1087 53.62 -25.11 29.32
CA SER A 1087 53.90 -26.48 28.84
C SER A 1087 53.29 -26.79 27.47
N SER A 1088 54.11 -27.37 26.60
CA SER A 1088 53.82 -28.30 25.48
C SER A 1088 52.70 -27.91 24.50
N GLY A 1089 52.93 -27.63 23.21
CA GLY A 1089 53.90 -28.25 22.31
C GLY A 1089 53.17 -29.23 21.38
N VAL A 1090 52.61 -28.72 20.27
CA VAL A 1090 52.41 -29.46 19.02
C VAL A 1090 52.63 -28.47 17.87
N VAL A 1091 53.71 -28.69 17.12
CA VAL A 1091 54.01 -28.04 15.84
C VAL A 1091 54.05 -29.16 14.81
N VAL A 1092 53.20 -29.09 13.76
CA VAL A 1092 53.51 -29.43 12.36
C VAL A 1092 52.33 -28.92 11.47
N PRO A 1093 52.48 -28.68 10.16
CA PRO A 1093 53.22 -27.59 9.51
C PRO A 1093 52.33 -26.66 8.66
N ASP A 1094 52.91 -25.51 8.33
CA ASP A 1094 52.58 -24.61 7.22
C ASP A 1094 52.45 -25.37 5.89
N ASP A 1095 51.32 -25.17 5.21
CA ASP A 1095 51.19 -25.36 3.76
C ASP A 1095 50.11 -24.41 3.21
N GLY A 1096 50.54 -23.31 2.61
CA GLY A 1096 49.73 -22.60 1.61
C GLY A 1096 49.71 -21.08 1.72
N LYS A 1097 50.75 -20.42 1.22
CA LYS A 1097 50.73 -18.99 0.88
C LYS A 1097 49.50 -18.63 0.04
N SER A 1098 48.68 -17.71 0.54
CA SER A 1098 48.22 -16.58 -0.27
C SER A 1098 48.28 -15.31 0.56
N ALA A 1099 49.27 -14.47 0.26
CA ALA A 1099 49.36 -13.14 0.82
C ALA A 1099 48.18 -12.32 0.26
N TYR A 1100 47.24 -11.94 1.13
CA TYR A 1100 46.12 -11.06 0.79
C TYR A 1100 46.63 -9.62 0.63
N GLY A 1101 47.32 -9.34 -0.48
CA GLY A 1101 47.81 -8.01 -0.87
C GLY A 1101 46.69 -7.06 -1.29
N LEU A 1102 46.99 -5.77 -1.55
CA LEU A 1102 45.98 -4.77 -1.97
C LEU A 1102 45.13 -5.24 -3.16
N ALA A 1103 45.70 -6.03 -4.07
CA ALA A 1103 44.98 -6.59 -5.21
C ALA A 1103 43.82 -7.52 -4.81
N GLY A 1104 44.04 -8.43 -3.85
CA GLY A 1104 42.99 -9.33 -3.34
C GLY A 1104 41.92 -8.57 -2.56
N PHE A 1105 42.33 -7.53 -1.83
CA PHE A 1105 41.41 -6.64 -1.14
C PHE A 1105 40.51 -5.84 -2.10
N VAL A 1106 41.07 -5.37 -3.22
CA VAL A 1106 40.30 -4.70 -4.29
C VAL A 1106 39.30 -5.67 -4.92
N GLU A 1107 39.73 -6.89 -5.25
CA GLU A 1107 38.83 -7.90 -5.83
C GLU A 1107 37.67 -8.23 -4.89
N GLU A 1108 37.89 -8.28 -3.58
CA GLU A 1108 36.83 -8.53 -2.61
C GLU A 1108 35.86 -7.34 -2.42
N LYS A 1109 36.37 -6.09 -2.47
CA LYS A 1109 35.63 -4.90 -2.00
C LYS A 1109 35.09 -3.98 -3.10
N GLU A 1110 35.60 -4.07 -4.32
CA GLU A 1110 35.23 -3.16 -5.42
C GLU A 1110 34.51 -3.90 -6.54
N PHE A 1111 33.37 -3.35 -6.99
CA PHE A 1111 32.52 -3.94 -8.02
C PHE A 1111 32.34 -2.99 -9.21
N CYS A 1112 32.29 -3.55 -10.41
CA CYS A 1112 32.05 -2.81 -11.63
C CYS A 1112 30.66 -2.15 -11.59
N PRO A 1113 30.55 -0.82 -11.81
CA PRO A 1113 29.27 -0.13 -11.75
C PRO A 1113 28.29 -0.62 -12.82
N ALA A 1114 28.79 -1.06 -13.98
CA ALA A 1114 27.99 -1.51 -15.12
C ALA A 1114 27.53 -2.97 -15.01
N CYS A 1115 28.47 -3.93 -14.87
CA CYS A 1115 28.15 -5.36 -14.95
C CYS A 1115 28.23 -6.10 -13.60
N LYS A 1116 28.52 -5.40 -12.51
CA LYS A 1116 28.60 -5.96 -11.13
C LYS A 1116 29.63 -7.06 -10.91
N SER A 1117 30.49 -7.37 -11.89
CA SER A 1117 31.66 -8.23 -11.69
C SER A 1117 32.72 -7.51 -10.86
N HIS A 1118 33.60 -8.26 -10.19
CA HIS A 1118 34.68 -7.72 -9.37
C HIS A 1118 35.61 -6.77 -10.16
N MET A 1119 36.17 -5.77 -9.49
CA MET A 1119 37.23 -4.94 -10.06
C MET A 1119 38.59 -5.55 -9.73
N VAL A 1120 39.51 -5.48 -10.67
CA VAL A 1120 40.88 -6.01 -10.55
C VAL A 1120 41.86 -4.85 -10.58
N LEU A 1121 42.80 -4.85 -9.64
CA LEU A 1121 43.90 -3.89 -9.63
C LEU A 1121 44.87 -4.18 -10.80
N THR A 1122 45.08 -3.20 -11.69
CA THR A 1122 45.90 -3.35 -12.89
C THR A 1122 46.79 -2.12 -13.12
N LYS A 1123 47.72 -2.20 -14.08
CA LYS A 1123 48.66 -1.10 -14.41
C LYS A 1123 48.58 -0.76 -15.88
N ASN A 1124 48.73 0.52 -16.20
CA ASN A 1124 48.79 0.97 -17.60
C ASN A 1124 50.23 0.84 -18.15
N ALA A 1125 50.42 1.14 -19.45
CA ALA A 1125 51.73 1.08 -20.09
C ALA A 1125 52.80 2.01 -19.46
N ARG A 1126 52.38 3.01 -18.67
CA ARG A 1126 53.26 3.92 -17.93
C ARG A 1126 53.49 3.48 -16.47
N GLY A 1127 52.95 2.34 -16.06
CA GLY A 1127 53.11 1.77 -14.71
C GLY A 1127 52.16 2.32 -13.65
N THR A 1128 51.21 3.20 -14.01
CA THR A 1128 50.22 3.76 -13.08
C THR A 1128 49.15 2.73 -12.74
N ALA A 1129 48.88 2.55 -11.45
CA ALA A 1129 47.87 1.61 -10.96
C ALA A 1129 46.44 2.17 -11.09
N TYR A 1130 45.50 1.35 -11.57
CA TYR A 1130 44.08 1.65 -11.71
C TYR A 1130 43.25 0.37 -11.61
N LEU A 1131 41.93 0.49 -11.56
CA LEU A 1131 41.00 -0.64 -11.43
C LEU A 1131 40.33 -0.94 -12.77
N LYS A 1132 40.27 -2.20 -13.16
CA LYS A 1132 39.61 -2.68 -14.39
C LYS A 1132 38.60 -3.77 -14.07
N CYS A 1133 37.47 -3.79 -14.76
CA CYS A 1133 36.49 -4.86 -14.60
C CYS A 1133 37.11 -6.25 -14.90
N SER A 1134 36.84 -7.23 -14.04
CA SER A 1134 37.24 -8.64 -14.21
C SER A 1134 36.55 -9.33 -15.40
N ASN A 1135 35.35 -8.89 -15.78
CA ASN A 1135 34.64 -9.42 -16.94
C ASN A 1135 35.27 -8.88 -18.24
N LYS A 1136 35.90 -9.77 -19.02
CA LYS A 1136 36.59 -9.41 -20.27
C LYS A 1136 35.68 -8.75 -21.32
N ALA A 1137 34.36 -9.00 -21.27
CA ALA A 1137 33.39 -8.36 -22.18
C ALA A 1137 33.05 -6.92 -21.76
N CYS A 1138 33.34 -6.53 -20.50
CA CYS A 1138 33.08 -5.21 -19.96
C CYS A 1138 34.37 -4.37 -19.95
N LYS A 1139 34.37 -3.22 -20.65
CA LYS A 1139 35.55 -2.35 -20.80
C LYS A 1139 35.66 -1.26 -19.71
N GLU A 1140 34.82 -1.30 -18.68
CA GLU A 1140 34.80 -0.29 -17.62
C GLU A 1140 36.07 -0.27 -16.76
N THR A 1141 36.50 0.95 -16.41
CA THR A 1141 37.69 1.21 -15.58
C THR A 1141 37.41 2.29 -14.53
N LYS A 1142 38.05 2.20 -13.38
CA LYS A 1142 37.97 3.16 -12.27
C LYS A 1142 39.37 3.52 -11.79
N TYR A 1143 39.56 4.72 -11.26
CA TYR A 1143 40.83 5.10 -10.63
C TYR A 1143 40.99 4.42 -9.29
N LEU A 1144 42.23 3.98 -8.98
CA LEU A 1144 42.58 3.57 -7.62
C LEU A 1144 42.68 4.83 -6.75
N THR A 1145 41.83 4.95 -5.74
CA THR A 1145 41.78 6.13 -4.87
C THR A 1145 42.76 6.03 -3.71
N VAL A 1146 43.20 7.18 -3.22
CA VAL A 1146 44.05 7.27 -2.01
C VAL A 1146 43.33 6.70 -0.79
N ASP A 1147 42.02 6.91 -0.70
CA ASP A 1147 41.19 6.40 0.40
C ASP A 1147 41.14 4.87 0.39
N LEU A 1148 41.02 4.23 -0.78
CA LEU A 1148 41.01 2.76 -0.88
C LEU A 1148 42.35 2.15 -0.46
N MET A 1149 43.47 2.78 -0.85
CA MET A 1149 44.81 2.34 -0.43
C MET A 1149 45.02 2.50 1.07
N ASN A 1150 44.66 3.66 1.63
CA ASN A 1150 44.79 3.92 3.06
C ASN A 1150 43.84 3.05 3.88
N TRP A 1151 42.68 2.69 3.34
CA TRP A 1151 41.75 1.76 3.95
C TRP A 1151 42.36 0.36 4.05
N TYR A 1152 42.96 -0.15 2.98
CA TYR A 1152 43.68 -1.43 3.03
C TYR A 1152 44.83 -1.40 4.06
N ILE A 1153 45.70 -0.39 4.00
CA ILE A 1153 46.85 -0.23 4.90
C ILE A 1153 46.41 -0.23 6.37
N SER A 1154 45.37 0.55 6.70
CA SER A 1154 44.86 0.67 8.08
C SER A 1154 44.07 -0.54 8.55
N SER A 1155 43.27 -1.16 7.69
CA SER A 1155 42.43 -2.31 8.07
C SER A 1155 43.22 -3.61 8.24
N HIS A 1156 44.36 -3.75 7.56
CA HIS A 1156 45.20 -4.96 7.60
C HIS A 1156 46.55 -4.74 8.30
N ASN A 1157 46.74 -3.56 8.91
CA ASN A 1157 47.96 -3.15 9.60
C ASN A 1157 49.23 -3.41 8.77
N VAL A 1158 49.21 -2.97 7.51
CA VAL A 1158 50.22 -3.31 6.51
C VAL A 1158 51.54 -2.61 6.84
N GLY A 1159 52.53 -3.40 7.24
CA GLY A 1159 53.89 -2.92 7.49
C GLY A 1159 54.66 -2.65 6.18
N CYS A 1160 55.66 -1.77 6.25
CA CYS A 1160 56.57 -1.56 5.14
C CYS A 1160 57.23 -2.90 4.71
N PRO A 1161 57.21 -3.29 3.42
CA PRO A 1161 57.83 -4.52 2.91
C PRO A 1161 59.36 -4.57 3.10
N LYS A 1162 59.97 -3.44 3.48
CA LYS A 1162 61.39 -3.36 3.84
C LYS A 1162 61.67 -3.70 5.30
N HIS A 1163 60.64 -3.98 6.11
CA HIS A 1163 60.73 -4.35 7.53
C HIS A 1163 61.53 -3.34 8.37
N ASP A 1164 61.40 -2.05 8.07
CA ASP A 1164 62.07 -0.92 8.73
C ASP A 1164 61.27 -0.33 9.91
N GLY A 1165 60.09 -0.88 10.21
CA GLY A 1165 59.18 -0.37 11.24
C GLY A 1165 58.45 0.93 10.86
N GLY A 1166 58.61 1.41 9.63
CA GLY A 1166 57.95 2.63 9.17
C GLY A 1166 56.48 2.42 8.76
N GLU A 1167 55.66 3.42 9.03
CA GLU A 1167 54.23 3.42 8.71
C GLU A 1167 54.01 3.76 7.24
N LEU A 1168 53.06 3.07 6.61
CA LEU A 1168 52.69 3.28 5.21
C LEU A 1168 51.53 4.26 5.07
N LYS A 1169 51.57 5.08 4.02
CA LYS A 1169 50.48 5.99 3.66
C LYS A 1169 50.36 6.13 2.14
N GLY A 1170 49.19 5.82 1.60
CA GLY A 1170 48.82 6.10 0.22
C GLY A 1170 48.76 7.60 -0.06
N ARG A 1171 49.30 8.02 -1.21
CA ARG A 1171 49.31 9.40 -1.72
C ARG A 1171 49.06 9.41 -3.23
N LEU A 1172 48.71 10.58 -3.76
CA LEU A 1172 48.56 10.80 -5.20
C LEU A 1172 49.68 11.72 -5.68
N GLY A 1173 50.47 11.27 -6.66
CA GLY A 1173 51.59 12.02 -7.22
C GLY A 1173 51.34 12.40 -8.67
N LYS A 1174 52.28 13.15 -9.27
CA LYS A 1174 52.24 13.58 -10.69
C LYS A 1174 52.11 12.41 -11.68
N TYR A 1175 52.50 11.20 -11.28
CA TYR A 1175 52.49 9.98 -12.10
C TYR A 1175 51.44 8.94 -11.65
N GLY A 1176 50.56 9.29 -10.71
CA GLY A 1176 49.47 8.46 -10.20
C GLY A 1176 49.59 8.04 -8.73
N PRO A 1177 48.75 7.09 -8.27
CA PRO A 1177 48.72 6.66 -6.87
C PRO A 1177 49.98 5.87 -6.49
N TYR A 1178 50.52 6.17 -5.31
CA TYR A 1178 51.72 5.54 -4.73
C TYR A 1178 51.62 5.48 -3.21
N VAL A 1179 52.50 4.74 -2.56
CA VAL A 1179 52.52 4.56 -1.10
C VAL A 1179 53.86 5.06 -0.57
N THR A 1180 53.84 5.89 0.47
CA THR A 1180 55.04 6.39 1.15
C THR A 1180 55.22 5.73 2.51
N CYS A 1181 56.44 5.38 2.86
CA CYS A 1181 56.84 4.97 4.21
C CYS A 1181 57.38 6.19 4.98
N THR A 1182 57.13 6.27 6.29
CA THR A 1182 57.71 7.31 7.17
C THR A 1182 59.23 7.28 7.23
N CYS A 1183 59.86 6.14 6.92
CA CYS A 1183 61.32 5.98 6.80
C CYS A 1183 61.87 6.40 5.41
N GLY A 1184 61.05 6.98 4.52
CA GLY A 1184 61.50 7.58 3.25
C GLY A 1184 61.33 6.71 2.00
N HIS A 1185 60.83 5.47 2.13
CA HIS A 1185 60.56 4.61 0.97
C HIS A 1185 59.33 5.07 0.18
N THR A 1186 59.43 4.94 -1.15
CA THR A 1186 58.29 5.09 -2.07
C THR A 1186 57.99 3.75 -2.72
N LEU A 1187 56.81 3.20 -2.44
CA LEU A 1187 56.32 1.92 -2.89
C LEU A 1187 55.19 2.12 -3.90
N LYS A 1188 55.02 1.16 -4.80
CA LYS A 1188 53.86 1.16 -5.70
C LYS A 1188 52.69 0.45 -5.01
N PRO A 1189 51.43 0.75 -5.36
CA PRO A 1189 50.27 0.20 -4.66
C PRO A 1189 50.14 -1.33 -4.69
N HIS A 1190 50.82 -2.02 -5.61
CA HIS A 1190 50.82 -3.49 -5.71
C HIS A 1190 51.96 -4.15 -4.93
N ASP A 1191 52.88 -3.35 -4.39
CA ASP A 1191 53.97 -3.84 -3.54
C ASP A 1191 53.50 -4.02 -2.08
N ILE A 1192 52.25 -3.60 -1.81
CA ILE A 1192 51.49 -3.80 -0.57
C ILE A 1192 50.28 -4.66 -0.91
#